data_AF-A0A261AF87-F1
#
_entry.id   AF-A0A261AF87-F1
#
_cell.length_a   1.000
_cell.length_b   1.000
_cell.length_c   1.000
_cell.angle_alpha   90.00
_cell.angle_beta   90.00
_cell.angle_gamma   90.00
#
_symmetry.space_group_name_H-M   'P 1'
#
loop_
_entity.id
_entity.type
_entity.pdbx_description
1 polymer ?
#
loop_
_entity_poly.entity_id
_entity_poly.type
_entity_poly.pdbx_seq_one_letter_code
_entity_poly.pdbx_strand_id
1 'polypeptide(L)'
;MVCCCPVTTTLVVGVVGYFIYKKIFKVPTIRPKPEAYKKDYKKDVVYLYQFKRTRKCPNLSPFCMKVEVFCRAYNIPYEICDEKRRWSRNKTLPFIELNGEHIADTDLIETRLRKHFNVPSLPALQEAQSVAITRLADNHLFNLLIRYKIQGDEFYMVLVKLIKIPNFLVPVVLPLIRGVFGRKVYKKSTMAIGNFEQEEMDEILHRDLQTIQDYLGDQKFLFGDKVTAADAAVFGQIASVIYPFRCKINNVLEKDFPKVLEMVCCCPVTTALVVGAIAFFLYKKFFTPPAIASKPAIHKTDYKKDTVYLYQFKRLRNCPNLSPFCMKLEVLCRVYNIPYEIVETSMGRSRNGTLPFIELNGEHIADSDLIEIRLRQHFKIPSLPTEQEAQSVALSRMADNHLFYILIRYKSSVDAFYETIISLLNMPSALASLLVPLVRAVFGRKLYSRSTGAIGDFEPQELDELLHRDLKVIQDSIKGKFLFGDKITPVDATVFGQLASVYYPFRNHICDVLEKDFPKVLEYLEQTMICEIIASIIIVLFVLKILYWIYSTFLTTPSVNPTPKIHKREFKKDVVYLYQFPRINTVPNLSSYCLKIETFLRAFKIPHEIIETGNLRSRNGTLPFIELNGEHIPDSDLIEMRLRQHFQIPNLSAEEEAQATAITRLADNHLLGLIVKYKASEEGWYDALLRGIPGPNLLKTILRPIVKKLFMKKVHERVGASIGNFTEEEAELLCHKDLQAIQNSIKGKFLFGDKVTSADCTVFGEVASAYYPFPNKFSRIIDSHYPKIREYCDRIIEELYPEDFTV
;
A
#
# COMPACT_ATOMS: atom_id res chain seq x y z
N MET A 1 53.20 3.68 31.93
CA MET A 1 52.72 2.57 31.08
C MET A 1 51.25 2.35 31.35
N VAL A 2 50.35 2.75 30.44
CA VAL A 2 49.00 2.18 30.34
C VAL A 2 48.74 1.97 28.85
N CYS A 3 48.49 0.72 28.51
CA CYS A 3 48.44 0.17 27.16
C CYS A 3 47.05 0.45 26.56
N CYS A 4 46.99 1.27 25.50
CA CYS A 4 45.76 1.45 24.71
C CYS A 4 45.51 0.20 23.86
N CYS A 5 44.41 -0.50 24.12
CA CYS A 5 44.02 -1.74 23.46
C CYS A 5 43.45 -1.44 22.04
N PRO A 6 44.06 -1.90 20.92
CA PRO A 6 43.53 -1.70 19.57
C PRO A 6 42.41 -2.70 19.20
N VAL A 7 42.12 -3.64 20.08
CA VAL A 7 41.34 -4.86 19.77
C VAL A 7 39.86 -4.55 19.51
N THR A 8 39.28 -3.55 20.17
CA THR A 8 37.85 -3.22 20.05
C THR A 8 37.48 -2.61 18.70
N THR A 9 38.33 -1.74 18.13
CA THR A 9 38.06 -1.10 16.84
C THR A 9 38.17 -2.11 15.68
N THR A 10 39.15 -3.03 15.73
CA THR A 10 39.33 -4.07 14.71
C THR A 10 38.22 -5.11 14.75
N LEU A 11 37.69 -5.44 15.93
CA LEU A 11 36.55 -6.36 16.08
C LEU A 11 35.24 -5.74 15.56
N VAL A 12 34.99 -4.45 15.82
CA VAL A 12 33.80 -3.76 15.29
C VAL A 12 33.88 -3.62 13.77
N VAL A 13 35.04 -3.24 13.21
CA VAL A 13 35.25 -3.20 11.75
C VAL A 13 35.16 -4.60 11.13
N GLY A 14 35.66 -5.63 11.80
CA GLY A 14 35.56 -7.02 11.36
C GLY A 14 34.11 -7.55 11.39
N VAL A 15 33.33 -7.21 12.42
CA VAL A 15 31.92 -7.60 12.55
C VAL A 15 31.04 -6.83 11.56
N VAL A 16 31.19 -5.51 11.47
CA VAL A 16 30.49 -4.68 10.48
C VAL A 16 30.90 -5.10 9.06
N GLY A 17 32.19 -5.34 8.83
CA GLY A 17 32.73 -5.89 7.60
C GLY A 17 32.16 -7.27 7.28
N TYR A 18 32.02 -8.16 8.26
CA TYR A 18 31.37 -9.46 8.11
C TYR A 18 29.86 -9.34 7.84
N PHE A 19 29.14 -8.40 8.46
CA PHE A 19 27.71 -8.18 8.18
C PHE A 19 27.48 -7.53 6.83
N ILE A 20 28.32 -6.57 6.43
CA ILE A 20 28.35 -6.00 5.08
C ILE A 20 28.69 -7.10 4.08
N TYR A 21 29.71 -7.92 4.37
CA TYR A 21 30.09 -9.08 3.57
C TYR A 21 28.91 -10.06 3.46
N LYS A 22 28.28 -10.46 4.56
CA LYS A 22 27.13 -11.38 4.54
C LYS A 22 25.91 -10.80 3.83
N LYS A 23 25.67 -9.49 3.89
CA LYS A 23 24.54 -8.80 3.25
C LYS A 23 24.76 -8.56 1.75
N ILE A 24 26.01 -8.31 1.34
CA ILE A 24 26.40 -8.07 -0.05
C ILE A 24 26.73 -9.39 -0.78
N PHE A 25 27.34 -10.37 -0.09
CA PHE A 25 27.96 -11.56 -0.67
C PHE A 25 27.19 -12.88 -0.43
N LYS A 26 26.02 -12.88 0.23
CA LYS A 26 25.18 -14.10 0.29
C LYS A 26 24.35 -14.23 -0.99
N VAL A 27 24.67 -15.24 -1.80
CA VAL A 27 23.91 -15.58 -3.02
C VAL A 27 22.59 -16.24 -2.59
N PRO A 28 21.44 -15.82 -3.13
CA PRO A 28 20.18 -16.51 -2.90
C PRO A 28 20.28 -17.95 -3.41
N THR A 29 20.02 -18.94 -2.54
CA THR A 29 19.92 -20.35 -2.93
C THR A 29 18.45 -20.76 -3.02
N ILE A 30 18.15 -21.65 -3.98
CA ILE A 30 16.83 -22.26 -4.10
C ILE A 30 16.62 -23.15 -2.87
N ARG A 31 15.42 -23.07 -2.28
CA ARG A 31 15.10 -23.88 -1.10
C ARG A 31 14.82 -25.33 -1.53
N PRO A 32 15.26 -26.33 -0.74
CA PRO A 32 14.88 -27.71 -1.01
C PRO A 32 13.36 -27.84 -0.97
N LYS A 33 12.82 -28.80 -1.75
CA LYS A 33 11.40 -29.13 -1.72
C LYS A 33 11.05 -29.58 -0.28
N PRO A 34 10.05 -28.96 0.37
CA PRO A 34 9.63 -29.42 1.69
C PRO A 34 9.00 -30.82 1.56
N GLU A 35 9.09 -31.61 2.62
CA GLU A 35 8.25 -32.81 2.72
C GLU A 35 6.77 -32.43 2.70
N ALA A 36 5.94 -33.32 2.14
CA ALA A 36 4.49 -33.13 2.15
C ALA A 36 3.97 -32.91 3.57
N TYR A 37 3.18 -31.87 3.69
CA TYR A 37 2.51 -31.39 4.88
C TYR A 37 1.34 -32.27 5.30
N LYS A 38 0.68 -32.91 4.34
CA LYS A 38 -0.35 -33.93 4.54
C LYS A 38 0.30 -35.31 4.52
N LYS A 39 0.43 -35.95 5.69
CA LYS A 39 1.04 -37.29 5.82
C LYS A 39 0.03 -38.40 5.58
N ASP A 40 -1.23 -38.17 5.94
CA ASP A 40 -2.38 -39.05 5.80
C ASP A 40 -3.18 -38.71 4.52
N TYR A 41 -2.49 -38.63 3.39
CA TYR A 41 -3.14 -38.24 2.13
C TYR A 41 -3.92 -39.42 1.52
N LYS A 42 -5.05 -39.12 0.88
CA LYS A 42 -5.75 -40.06 0.02
C LYS A 42 -5.07 -40.08 -1.35
N LYS A 43 -4.85 -41.28 -1.88
CA LYS A 43 -4.28 -41.45 -3.22
C LYS A 43 -5.18 -40.77 -4.26
N ASP A 44 -4.55 -40.09 -5.21
CA ASP A 44 -5.20 -39.41 -6.35
C ASP A 44 -6.17 -38.28 -5.94
N VAL A 45 -5.97 -37.71 -4.75
CA VAL A 45 -6.64 -36.50 -4.28
C VAL A 45 -5.63 -35.36 -4.19
N VAL A 46 -5.97 -34.22 -4.78
CA VAL A 46 -5.16 -33.00 -4.77
C VAL A 46 -5.42 -32.20 -3.50
N TYR A 47 -4.41 -32.00 -2.67
CA TYR A 47 -4.50 -31.12 -1.51
C TYR A 47 -4.07 -29.70 -1.90
N LEU A 48 -5.05 -28.83 -2.18
CA LEU A 48 -4.82 -27.47 -2.65
C LEU A 48 -4.64 -26.51 -1.47
N TYR A 49 -3.41 -26.05 -1.27
CA TYR A 49 -3.09 -25.01 -0.30
C TYR A 49 -3.29 -23.64 -0.91
N GLN A 50 -4.22 -22.87 -0.34
CA GLN A 50 -4.60 -21.55 -0.84
C GLN A 50 -4.98 -20.58 0.28
N PHE A 51 -5.17 -19.30 -0.04
CA PHE A 51 -5.66 -18.33 0.94
C PHE A 51 -7.10 -18.63 1.35
N LYS A 52 -7.46 -18.19 2.56
CA LYS A 52 -8.82 -18.30 3.07
C LYS A 52 -9.82 -17.59 2.16
N ARG A 53 -10.95 -18.25 1.93
CA ARG A 53 -12.06 -17.72 1.14
C ARG A 53 -12.64 -16.46 1.76
N THR A 54 -13.12 -15.56 0.92
CA THR A 54 -13.88 -14.37 1.36
C THR A 54 -15.36 -14.57 1.09
N ARG A 55 -16.21 -13.75 1.71
CA ARG A 55 -17.67 -13.83 1.50
C ARG A 55 -18.08 -13.54 0.05
N LYS A 56 -17.34 -12.68 -0.65
CA LYS A 56 -17.69 -12.21 -2.01
C LYS A 56 -16.89 -12.88 -3.12
N CYS A 57 -15.72 -13.45 -2.81
CA CYS A 57 -14.79 -13.99 -3.80
C CYS A 57 -14.18 -15.31 -3.32
N PRO A 58 -14.10 -16.35 -4.18
CA PRO A 58 -13.50 -17.64 -3.83
C PRO A 58 -12.07 -17.51 -3.31
N ASN A 59 -11.24 -16.66 -3.92
CA ASN A 59 -9.90 -16.37 -3.43
C ASN A 59 -9.43 -14.98 -3.89
N LEU A 60 -8.72 -14.23 -3.03
CA LEU A 60 -8.12 -12.95 -3.44
C LEU A 60 -6.91 -13.10 -4.36
N SER A 61 -6.28 -14.28 -4.35
CA SER A 61 -5.19 -14.59 -5.28
C SER A 61 -5.75 -15.17 -6.58
N PRO A 62 -5.51 -14.52 -7.73
CA PRO A 62 -5.97 -15.03 -9.03
C PRO A 62 -5.37 -16.40 -9.34
N PHE A 63 -4.12 -16.63 -8.95
CA PHE A 63 -3.43 -17.91 -9.10
C PHE A 63 -4.09 -19.06 -8.33
N CYS A 64 -4.63 -18.78 -7.13
CA CYS A 64 -5.37 -19.79 -6.36
C CYS A 64 -6.68 -20.16 -7.07
N MET A 65 -7.37 -19.17 -7.64
CA MET A 65 -8.57 -19.42 -8.43
C MET A 65 -8.26 -20.19 -9.72
N LYS A 66 -7.16 -19.89 -10.42
CA LYS A 66 -6.72 -20.63 -11.62
C LYS A 66 -6.66 -22.13 -11.35
N VAL A 67 -5.95 -22.56 -10.30
CA VAL A 67 -5.80 -23.98 -9.96
C VAL A 67 -7.14 -24.59 -9.55
N GLU A 68 -7.93 -23.89 -8.75
CA GLU A 68 -9.22 -24.41 -8.32
C GLU A 68 -10.22 -24.58 -9.48
N VAL A 69 -10.30 -23.58 -10.38
CA VAL A 69 -11.14 -23.65 -11.58
C VAL A 69 -10.68 -24.79 -12.47
N PHE A 70 -9.38 -24.98 -12.64
CA PHE A 70 -8.83 -26.09 -13.40
C PHE A 70 -9.25 -27.45 -12.81
N CYS A 71 -9.09 -27.65 -11.49
CA CYS A 71 -9.53 -28.90 -10.86
C CYS A 71 -11.04 -29.15 -11.05
N ARG A 72 -11.87 -28.11 -10.93
CA ARG A 72 -13.32 -28.22 -11.13
C ARG A 72 -13.69 -28.54 -12.58
N ALA A 73 -13.08 -27.85 -13.54
CA ALA A 73 -13.36 -28.02 -14.96
C ALA A 73 -13.12 -29.45 -15.45
N TYR A 74 -12.12 -30.12 -14.89
CA TYR A 74 -11.73 -31.48 -15.25
C TYR A 74 -12.15 -32.54 -14.23
N ASN A 75 -13.04 -32.20 -13.29
CA ASN A 75 -13.53 -33.11 -12.24
C ASN A 75 -12.40 -33.81 -11.45
N ILE A 76 -11.28 -33.12 -11.24
CA ILE A 76 -10.15 -33.62 -10.47
C ILE A 76 -10.50 -33.58 -8.98
N PRO A 77 -10.41 -34.71 -8.24
CA PRO A 77 -10.69 -34.73 -6.81
C PRO A 77 -9.71 -33.83 -6.06
N TYR A 78 -10.22 -32.86 -5.29
CA TYR A 78 -9.37 -31.95 -4.51
C TYR A 78 -9.97 -31.58 -3.16
N GLU A 79 -9.09 -31.29 -2.20
CA GLU A 79 -9.41 -30.78 -0.86
C GLU A 79 -8.75 -29.42 -0.67
N ILE A 80 -9.50 -28.46 -0.12
CA ILE A 80 -8.97 -27.11 0.16
C ILE A 80 -8.30 -27.10 1.52
N CYS A 81 -7.03 -26.73 1.55
CA CYS A 81 -6.24 -26.57 2.76
C CYS A 81 -5.95 -25.08 3.03
N ASP A 82 -6.84 -24.39 3.75
CA ASP A 82 -6.73 -22.94 4.04
C ASP A 82 -6.52 -22.58 5.53
N GLU A 83 -6.51 -23.57 6.42
CA GLU A 83 -6.55 -23.37 7.88
C GLU A 83 -5.18 -23.08 8.53
N LYS A 84 -4.07 -23.52 7.91
CA LYS A 84 -2.69 -23.34 8.44
C LYS A 84 -1.89 -22.45 7.49
N ARG A 85 -1.15 -21.47 8.03
CA ARG A 85 -0.19 -20.65 7.27
C ARG A 85 0.97 -21.52 6.76
N ARG A 86 0.72 -22.26 5.69
CA ARG A 86 1.74 -23.04 4.97
C ARG A 86 2.11 -22.29 3.71
N TRP A 87 3.36 -22.46 3.32
CA TRP A 87 3.91 -21.80 2.15
C TRP A 87 4.63 -22.82 1.30
N SER A 88 4.59 -22.62 -0.01
CA SER A 88 5.41 -23.37 -0.94
C SER A 88 6.89 -23.13 -0.67
N ARG A 89 7.76 -23.94 -1.28
CA ARG A 89 9.21 -23.64 -1.29
C ARG A 89 9.53 -22.23 -1.81
N ASN A 90 8.68 -21.71 -2.72
CA ASN A 90 8.79 -20.38 -3.33
C ASN A 90 8.23 -19.26 -2.43
N LYS A 91 7.70 -19.61 -1.25
CA LYS A 91 6.97 -18.71 -0.34
C LYS A 91 5.73 -18.07 -0.97
N THR A 92 5.08 -18.82 -1.85
CA THR A 92 3.88 -18.39 -2.59
C THR A 92 2.73 -19.36 -2.38
N LEU A 93 1.53 -18.88 -2.68
CA LEU A 93 0.31 -19.68 -2.84
C LEU A 93 -0.28 -19.39 -4.22
N PRO A 94 -0.91 -20.37 -4.87
CA PRO A 94 -1.17 -21.72 -4.36
C PRO A 94 0.04 -22.65 -4.49
N PHE A 95 -0.02 -23.78 -3.77
CA PHE A 95 0.72 -25.00 -4.09
C PHE A 95 -0.19 -26.20 -3.83
N ILE A 96 0.14 -27.35 -4.39
CA ILE A 96 -0.60 -28.60 -4.14
C ILE A 96 0.29 -29.68 -3.54
N GLU A 97 -0.33 -30.64 -2.89
CA GLU A 97 0.26 -31.93 -2.61
C GLU A 97 -0.55 -33.03 -3.29
N LEU A 98 0.12 -33.87 -4.06
CA LEU A 98 -0.49 -34.96 -4.81
C LEU A 98 0.36 -36.22 -4.58
N ASN A 99 -0.25 -37.26 -4.02
CA ASN A 99 0.44 -38.54 -3.74
C ASN A 99 1.77 -38.36 -2.95
N GLY A 100 1.79 -37.43 -1.99
CA GLY A 100 2.97 -37.10 -1.19
C GLY A 100 4.03 -36.24 -1.90
N GLU A 101 3.82 -35.85 -3.16
CA GLU A 101 4.68 -34.91 -3.88
C GLU A 101 4.21 -33.46 -3.64
N HIS A 102 5.13 -32.58 -3.23
CA HIS A 102 4.87 -31.15 -3.09
C HIS A 102 5.16 -30.42 -4.41
N ILE A 103 4.13 -29.81 -5.01
CA ILE A 103 4.21 -29.14 -6.31
C ILE A 103 3.80 -27.68 -6.16
N ALA A 104 4.72 -26.78 -6.50
CA ALA A 104 4.54 -25.34 -6.41
C ALA A 104 4.63 -24.71 -7.79
N ASP A 105 4.04 -23.51 -7.95
CA ASP A 105 3.85 -22.79 -9.23
C ASP A 105 2.67 -23.29 -10.06
N THR A 106 1.80 -22.38 -10.49
CA THR A 106 0.52 -22.75 -11.13
C THR A 106 0.67 -23.46 -12.46
N ASP A 107 1.73 -23.18 -13.22
CA ASP A 107 1.96 -23.85 -14.50
C ASP A 107 2.58 -25.23 -14.33
N LEU A 108 3.47 -25.37 -13.33
CA LEU A 108 3.99 -26.68 -12.95
C LEU A 108 2.87 -27.57 -12.37
N ILE A 109 1.99 -26.98 -11.56
CA ILE A 109 0.79 -27.64 -11.01
C ILE A 109 -0.10 -28.13 -12.15
N GLU A 110 -0.49 -27.25 -13.06
CA GLU A 110 -1.30 -27.60 -14.23
C GLU A 110 -0.64 -28.72 -15.04
N THR A 111 0.64 -28.58 -15.38
CA THR A 111 1.39 -29.58 -16.17
C THR A 111 1.39 -30.94 -15.48
N ARG A 112 1.55 -30.98 -14.15
CA ARG A 112 1.55 -32.23 -13.37
C ARG A 112 0.17 -32.85 -13.29
N LEU A 113 -0.87 -32.03 -13.06
CA LEU A 113 -2.25 -32.49 -13.02
C LEU A 113 -2.69 -33.05 -14.36
N ARG A 114 -2.35 -32.38 -15.48
CA ARG A 114 -2.68 -32.88 -16.82
C ARG A 114 -2.07 -34.24 -17.08
N LYS A 115 -0.79 -34.40 -16.74
CA LYS A 115 -0.07 -35.68 -16.90
C LYS A 115 -0.67 -36.77 -16.00
N HIS A 116 -0.97 -36.46 -14.75
CA HIS A 116 -1.45 -37.46 -13.78
C HIS A 116 -2.88 -37.93 -14.05
N PHE A 117 -3.77 -36.99 -14.38
CA PHE A 117 -5.20 -37.27 -14.60
C PHE A 117 -5.57 -37.44 -16.08
N ASN A 118 -4.58 -37.51 -16.98
CA ASN A 118 -4.78 -37.66 -18.42
C ASN A 118 -5.75 -36.62 -19.01
N VAL A 119 -5.59 -35.36 -18.61
CA VAL A 119 -6.40 -34.25 -19.14
C VAL A 119 -6.05 -34.04 -20.61
N PRO A 120 -7.04 -33.99 -21.52
CA PRO A 120 -6.78 -33.87 -22.95
C PRO A 120 -6.05 -32.57 -23.32
N SER A 121 -5.20 -32.66 -24.33
CA SER A 121 -4.53 -31.51 -24.94
C SER A 121 -5.36 -30.89 -26.06
N LEU A 122 -5.22 -29.58 -26.24
CA LEU A 122 -5.74 -28.90 -27.42
C LEU A 122 -4.90 -29.28 -28.65
N PRO A 123 -5.43 -29.07 -29.88
CA PRO A 123 -4.61 -29.12 -31.09
C PRO A 123 -3.38 -28.23 -30.96
N ALA A 124 -2.26 -28.61 -31.59
CA ALA A 124 -0.94 -27.99 -31.34
C ALA A 124 -0.92 -26.44 -31.43
N LEU A 125 -1.64 -25.85 -32.39
CA LEU A 125 -1.77 -24.40 -32.53
C LEU A 125 -2.63 -23.78 -31.43
N GLN A 126 -3.78 -24.38 -31.10
CA GLN A 126 -4.64 -23.89 -30.01
C GLN A 126 -3.98 -24.05 -28.64
N GLU A 127 -3.21 -25.12 -28.42
CA GLU A 127 -2.42 -25.29 -27.21
C GLU A 127 -1.36 -24.20 -27.11
N ALA A 128 -0.68 -23.85 -28.21
CA ALA A 128 0.26 -22.74 -28.26
C ALA A 128 -0.39 -21.39 -27.94
N GLN A 129 -1.56 -21.12 -28.52
CA GLN A 129 -2.37 -19.93 -28.21
C GLN A 129 -2.79 -19.90 -26.74
N SER A 130 -3.24 -21.04 -26.19
CA SER A 130 -3.62 -21.17 -24.78
C SER A 130 -2.44 -20.87 -23.85
N VAL A 131 -1.23 -21.35 -24.18
CA VAL A 131 -0.01 -21.00 -23.42
C VAL A 131 0.28 -19.50 -23.51
N ALA A 132 0.21 -18.91 -24.70
CA ALA A 132 0.46 -17.47 -24.89
C ALA A 132 -0.54 -16.59 -24.11
N ILE A 133 -1.84 -16.88 -24.18
CA ILE A 133 -2.88 -16.17 -23.41
C ILE A 133 -2.68 -16.37 -21.91
N THR A 134 -2.27 -17.56 -21.48
CA THR A 134 -1.93 -17.82 -20.07
C THR A 134 -0.77 -16.94 -19.62
N ARG A 135 0.28 -16.75 -20.43
CA ARG A 135 1.40 -15.83 -20.11
C ARG A 135 0.96 -14.37 -20.06
N LEU A 136 0.10 -13.95 -20.99
CA LEU A 136 -0.53 -12.62 -20.97
C LEU A 136 -1.28 -12.40 -19.66
N ALA A 137 -2.15 -13.34 -19.28
CA ALA A 137 -2.98 -13.24 -18.08
C ALA A 137 -2.14 -13.27 -16.78
N ASP A 138 -1.31 -14.29 -16.61
CA ASP A 138 -0.63 -14.57 -15.34
C ASP A 138 0.58 -13.67 -15.07
N ASN A 139 1.16 -13.08 -16.11
CA ASN A 139 2.32 -12.20 -15.97
C ASN A 139 1.96 -10.75 -16.23
N HIS A 140 1.56 -10.40 -17.46
CA HIS A 140 1.39 -8.99 -17.84
C HIS A 140 0.14 -8.37 -17.21
N LEU A 141 -1.04 -8.95 -17.49
CA LEU A 141 -2.32 -8.46 -17.02
C LEU A 141 -2.39 -8.48 -15.48
N PHE A 142 -1.89 -9.53 -14.83
CA PHE A 142 -1.77 -9.57 -13.36
C PHE A 142 -1.02 -8.34 -12.81
N ASN A 143 0.13 -8.01 -13.39
CA ASN A 143 0.97 -6.91 -12.93
C ASN A 143 0.36 -5.53 -13.21
N LEU A 144 -0.48 -5.38 -14.24
CA LEU A 144 -1.30 -4.19 -14.47
C LEU A 144 -2.44 -4.10 -13.45
N LEU A 145 -3.26 -5.16 -13.35
CA LEU A 145 -4.42 -5.20 -12.46
C LEU A 145 -4.01 -4.95 -11.01
N ILE A 146 -2.92 -5.54 -10.53
CA ILE A 146 -2.47 -5.32 -9.15
C ILE A 146 -2.09 -3.85 -8.89
N ARG A 147 -1.57 -3.10 -9.88
CA ARG A 147 -1.33 -1.65 -9.74
C ARG A 147 -2.62 -0.88 -9.51
N TYR A 148 -3.67 -1.18 -10.28
CA TYR A 148 -4.99 -0.57 -10.06
C TYR A 148 -5.58 -0.96 -8.70
N LYS A 149 -5.39 -2.20 -8.24
CA LYS A 149 -5.88 -2.63 -6.92
C LYS A 149 -5.22 -1.86 -5.78
N ILE A 150 -3.91 -1.63 -5.83
CA ILE A 150 -3.17 -0.97 -4.74
C ILE A 150 -3.35 0.56 -4.70
N GLN A 151 -4.04 1.15 -5.67
CA GLN A 151 -4.37 2.58 -5.69
C GLN A 151 -5.54 2.92 -4.74
N GLY A 152 -6.51 2.01 -4.56
CA GLY A 152 -7.71 2.26 -3.76
C GLY A 152 -7.65 1.68 -2.35
N ASP A 153 -8.21 2.41 -1.38
CA ASP A 153 -8.29 1.97 0.03
C ASP A 153 -9.16 0.71 0.22
N GLU A 154 -10.13 0.49 -0.67
CA GLU A 154 -11.03 -0.69 -0.66
C GLU A 154 -10.26 -2.02 -0.66
N PHE A 155 -9.20 -2.12 -1.45
CA PHE A 155 -8.36 -3.32 -1.49
C PHE A 155 -7.70 -3.59 -0.13
N TYR A 156 -7.14 -2.55 0.49
CA TYR A 156 -6.51 -2.67 1.81
C TYR A 156 -7.53 -2.98 2.91
N MET A 157 -8.75 -2.44 2.81
CA MET A 157 -9.84 -2.77 3.73
C MET A 157 -10.22 -4.25 3.66
N VAL A 158 -10.23 -4.85 2.47
CA VAL A 158 -10.41 -6.30 2.32
C VAL A 158 -9.28 -7.08 2.99
N LEU A 159 -8.02 -6.65 2.81
CA LEU A 159 -6.87 -7.29 3.46
C LEU A 159 -6.96 -7.21 4.99
N VAL A 160 -7.24 -6.02 5.54
CA VAL A 160 -7.40 -5.73 6.98
C VAL A 160 -8.49 -6.60 7.61
N LYS A 161 -9.64 -6.75 6.94
CA LYS A 161 -10.73 -7.64 7.39
C LYS A 161 -10.30 -9.11 7.40
N LEU A 162 -9.54 -9.54 6.39
CA LEU A 162 -9.07 -10.93 6.28
C LEU A 162 -8.09 -11.30 7.40
N ILE A 163 -7.22 -10.37 7.78
CA ILE A 163 -6.29 -10.54 8.91
C ILE A 163 -6.92 -10.25 10.28
N LYS A 164 -8.24 -10.01 10.33
CA LYS A 164 -9.03 -9.75 11.54
C LYS A 164 -8.49 -8.62 12.41
N ILE A 165 -7.97 -7.55 11.80
CA ILE A 165 -7.51 -6.39 12.57
C ILE A 165 -8.73 -5.67 13.18
N PRO A 166 -8.71 -5.39 14.50
CA PRO A 166 -9.77 -4.63 15.16
C PRO A 166 -10.03 -3.28 14.49
N ASN A 167 -11.31 -2.92 14.34
CA ASN A 167 -11.73 -1.70 13.62
C ASN A 167 -11.06 -0.42 14.13
N PHE A 168 -10.72 -0.34 15.42
CA PHE A 168 -10.05 0.82 16.00
C PHE A 168 -8.57 0.98 15.56
N LEU A 169 -7.92 -0.10 15.12
CA LEU A 169 -6.54 -0.06 14.59
C LEU A 169 -6.50 0.27 13.10
N VAL A 170 -7.63 0.18 12.39
CA VAL A 170 -7.71 0.37 10.93
C VAL A 170 -7.17 1.72 10.48
N PRO A 171 -7.47 2.87 11.13
CA PRO A 171 -6.92 4.18 10.71
C PRO A 171 -5.40 4.27 10.78
N VAL A 172 -4.75 3.48 11.64
CA VAL A 172 -3.29 3.43 11.78
C VAL A 172 -2.69 2.40 10.84
N VAL A 173 -3.28 1.21 10.80
CA VAL A 173 -2.74 0.09 10.04
C VAL A 173 -2.94 0.28 8.54
N LEU A 174 -4.04 0.87 8.10
CA LEU A 174 -4.34 1.02 6.67
C LEU A 174 -3.31 1.90 5.93
N PRO A 175 -2.94 3.10 6.41
CA PRO A 175 -1.84 3.87 5.81
C PRO A 175 -0.49 3.13 5.85
N LEU A 176 -0.19 2.39 6.93
CA LEU A 176 1.05 1.63 7.06
C LEU A 176 1.13 0.45 6.07
N ILE A 177 0.06 -0.33 5.96
CA ILE A 177 -0.03 -1.41 4.98
C ILE A 177 0.06 -0.79 3.58
N ARG A 178 -0.68 0.29 3.30
CA ARG A 178 -0.61 0.99 2.01
C ARG A 178 0.82 1.44 1.68
N GLY A 179 1.51 2.09 2.60
CA GLY A 179 2.89 2.54 2.41
C GLY A 179 3.87 1.39 2.20
N VAL A 180 3.84 0.36 3.06
CA VAL A 180 4.82 -0.74 3.02
C VAL A 180 4.48 -1.77 1.94
N PHE A 181 3.26 -2.31 1.99
CA PHE A 181 2.80 -3.34 1.07
C PHE A 181 2.60 -2.76 -0.33
N GLY A 182 1.92 -1.62 -0.45
CA GLY A 182 1.67 -0.96 -1.74
C GLY A 182 2.96 -0.65 -2.48
N ARG A 183 3.97 -0.02 -1.84
CA ARG A 183 5.27 0.22 -2.47
C ARG A 183 6.00 -1.06 -2.85
N LYS A 184 5.97 -2.07 -1.98
CA LYS A 184 6.63 -3.35 -2.26
C LYS A 184 6.02 -4.03 -3.49
N VAL A 185 4.69 -4.03 -3.59
CA VAL A 185 3.95 -4.58 -4.73
C VAL A 185 4.19 -3.76 -5.98
N TYR A 186 4.11 -2.43 -5.89
CA TYR A 186 4.41 -1.53 -7.00
C TYR A 186 5.81 -1.77 -7.54
N LYS A 187 6.84 -1.77 -6.68
CA LYS A 187 8.22 -2.05 -7.07
C LYS A 187 8.38 -3.42 -7.72
N LYS A 188 7.72 -4.45 -7.20
CA LYS A 188 7.75 -5.79 -7.79
C LYS A 188 7.13 -5.78 -9.20
N SER A 189 5.98 -5.14 -9.35
CA SER A 189 5.33 -4.97 -10.66
C SER A 189 6.19 -4.13 -11.62
N THR A 190 6.84 -3.06 -11.16
CA THR A 190 7.77 -2.27 -11.98
C THR A 190 8.94 -3.09 -12.50
N MET A 191 9.47 -4.02 -11.69
CA MET A 191 10.54 -4.92 -12.12
C MET A 191 10.07 -5.96 -13.14
N ALA A 192 8.78 -6.29 -13.16
CA ALA A 192 8.20 -7.29 -14.05
C ALA A 192 7.80 -6.71 -15.41
N ILE A 193 7.08 -5.57 -15.43
CA ILE A 193 6.49 -5.02 -16.66
C ILE A 193 6.96 -3.59 -17.00
N GLY A 194 7.92 -3.01 -16.27
CA GLY A 194 8.35 -1.62 -16.49
C GLY A 194 7.52 -0.59 -15.72
N ASN A 195 7.86 0.70 -15.79
CA ASN A 195 7.15 1.77 -15.10
C ASN A 195 6.32 2.57 -16.10
N PHE A 196 5.08 2.89 -15.77
CA PHE A 196 4.16 3.54 -16.70
C PHE A 196 3.40 4.66 -16.00
N GLU A 197 3.12 5.73 -16.73
CA GLU A 197 2.14 6.73 -16.34
C GLU A 197 0.72 6.16 -16.40
N GLN A 198 -0.23 6.87 -15.79
CA GLN A 198 -1.59 6.37 -15.65
C GLN A 198 -2.30 6.22 -17.01
N GLU A 199 -2.05 7.14 -17.95
CA GLU A 199 -2.60 7.09 -19.31
C GLU A 199 -1.97 5.94 -20.12
N GLU A 200 -0.64 5.80 -20.06
CA GLU A 200 0.09 4.67 -20.67
C GLU A 200 -0.42 3.33 -20.11
N MET A 201 -0.64 3.22 -18.78
CA MET A 201 -1.24 2.03 -18.18
C MET A 201 -2.63 1.74 -18.71
N ASP A 202 -3.46 2.78 -18.91
CA ASP A 202 -4.81 2.61 -19.43
C ASP A 202 -4.75 2.09 -20.88
N GLU A 203 -3.91 2.68 -21.75
CA GLU A 203 -3.72 2.23 -23.14
C GLU A 203 -3.29 0.75 -23.20
N ILE A 204 -2.30 0.38 -22.40
CA ILE A 204 -1.78 -1.00 -22.36
C ILE A 204 -2.83 -1.98 -21.80
N LEU A 205 -3.57 -1.59 -20.75
CA LEU A 205 -4.65 -2.40 -20.19
C LEU A 205 -5.75 -2.65 -21.23
N HIS A 206 -6.15 -1.62 -21.98
CA HIS A 206 -7.16 -1.77 -23.03
C HIS A 206 -6.69 -2.74 -24.11
N ARG A 207 -5.41 -2.66 -24.52
CA ARG A 207 -4.84 -3.60 -25.50
C ARG A 207 -4.89 -5.06 -25.02
N ASP A 208 -4.53 -5.31 -23.76
CA ASP A 208 -4.57 -6.67 -23.19
C ASP A 208 -6.01 -7.20 -23.04
N LEU A 209 -6.96 -6.36 -22.60
CA LEU A 209 -8.37 -6.75 -22.49
C LEU A 209 -9.02 -6.95 -23.85
N GLN A 210 -8.70 -6.11 -24.83
CA GLN A 210 -9.14 -6.27 -26.22
C GLN A 210 -8.62 -7.58 -26.80
N THR A 211 -7.35 -7.92 -26.56
CA THR A 211 -6.75 -9.21 -26.96
C THR A 211 -7.57 -10.39 -26.44
N ILE A 212 -7.98 -10.35 -25.16
CA ILE A 212 -8.81 -11.40 -24.57
C ILE A 212 -10.20 -11.42 -25.21
N GLN A 213 -10.82 -10.26 -25.43
CA GLN A 213 -12.12 -10.14 -26.06
C GLN A 213 -12.13 -10.66 -27.50
N ASP A 214 -11.10 -10.34 -28.28
CA ASP A 214 -10.96 -10.75 -29.67
C ASP A 214 -10.75 -12.26 -29.79
N TYR A 215 -9.98 -12.87 -28.87
CA TYR A 215 -9.87 -14.33 -28.77
C TYR A 215 -11.19 -14.99 -28.35
N LEU A 216 -11.92 -14.38 -27.42
CA LEU A 216 -13.21 -14.91 -26.96
C LEU A 216 -14.25 -14.86 -28.08
N GLY A 217 -14.28 -13.79 -28.87
CA GLY A 217 -15.21 -13.64 -29.99
C GLY A 217 -16.67 -13.77 -29.54
N ASP A 218 -17.41 -14.71 -30.14
CA ASP A 218 -18.77 -15.10 -29.74
C ASP A 218 -18.79 -16.47 -29.03
N GLN A 219 -17.61 -17.02 -28.70
CA GLN A 219 -17.48 -18.31 -28.04
C GLN A 219 -17.79 -18.21 -26.55
N LYS A 220 -18.17 -19.34 -25.95
CA LYS A 220 -18.44 -19.41 -24.51
C LYS A 220 -17.16 -19.33 -23.66
N PHE A 221 -16.10 -19.96 -24.14
CA PHE A 221 -14.75 -19.95 -23.57
C PHE A 221 -13.75 -19.70 -24.71
N LEU A 222 -12.49 -19.39 -24.38
CA LEU A 222 -11.47 -18.95 -25.34
C LEU A 222 -11.19 -19.94 -26.48
N PHE A 223 -11.48 -21.23 -26.27
CA PHE A 223 -11.26 -22.30 -27.25
C PHE A 223 -12.51 -23.21 -27.39
N GLY A 224 -13.70 -22.62 -27.35
CA GLY A 224 -14.97 -23.28 -27.61
C GLY A 224 -15.82 -23.49 -26.36
N ASP A 225 -16.38 -24.69 -26.19
CA ASP A 225 -17.37 -24.97 -25.15
C ASP A 225 -16.80 -25.51 -23.83
N LYS A 226 -15.51 -25.84 -23.80
CA LYS A 226 -14.83 -26.40 -22.63
C LYS A 226 -13.82 -25.42 -22.05
N VAL A 227 -13.77 -25.37 -20.72
CA VAL A 227 -12.81 -24.56 -19.96
C VAL A 227 -11.39 -25.10 -20.16
N THR A 228 -10.48 -24.23 -20.57
CA THR A 228 -9.05 -24.50 -20.73
C THR A 228 -8.21 -23.88 -19.62
N ALA A 229 -6.90 -24.11 -19.64
CA ALA A 229 -5.96 -23.45 -18.73
C ALA A 229 -5.97 -21.92 -18.91
N ALA A 230 -6.10 -21.43 -20.15
CA ALA A 230 -6.19 -20.01 -20.46
C ALA A 230 -7.46 -19.39 -19.85
N ASP A 231 -8.60 -20.08 -19.95
CA ASP A 231 -9.85 -19.63 -19.33
C ASP A 231 -9.72 -19.53 -17.81
N ALA A 232 -9.11 -20.52 -17.18
CA ALA A 232 -8.88 -20.52 -15.74
C ALA A 232 -7.94 -19.37 -15.31
N ALA A 233 -6.92 -19.06 -16.11
CA ALA A 233 -6.00 -17.95 -15.87
C ALA A 233 -6.72 -16.61 -15.98
N VAL A 234 -7.39 -16.34 -17.11
CA VAL A 234 -8.15 -15.10 -17.35
C VAL A 234 -9.24 -14.92 -16.30
N PHE A 235 -10.04 -15.96 -16.03
CA PHE A 235 -11.06 -15.94 -14.98
C PHE A 235 -10.46 -15.57 -13.64
N GLY A 236 -9.34 -16.19 -13.24
CA GLY A 236 -8.66 -15.87 -12.00
C GLY A 236 -8.30 -14.39 -11.89
N GLN A 237 -7.68 -13.83 -12.94
CA GLN A 237 -7.29 -12.42 -12.97
C GLN A 237 -8.50 -11.48 -12.86
N ILE A 238 -9.51 -11.67 -13.69
CA ILE A 238 -10.69 -10.79 -13.78
C ILE A 238 -11.58 -10.92 -12.53
N ALA A 239 -11.87 -12.14 -12.08
CA ALA A 239 -12.65 -12.40 -10.86
C ALA A 239 -12.02 -11.78 -9.61
N SER A 240 -10.68 -11.74 -9.54
CA SER A 240 -9.96 -11.20 -8.38
C SER A 240 -10.05 -9.68 -8.28
N VAL A 241 -10.53 -9.00 -9.33
CA VAL A 241 -10.74 -7.55 -9.37
C VAL A 241 -12.22 -7.21 -9.20
N ILE A 242 -13.12 -7.98 -9.82
CA ILE A 242 -14.55 -7.65 -9.84
C ILE A 242 -15.24 -7.94 -8.50
N TYR A 243 -15.00 -9.13 -7.94
CA TYR A 243 -15.79 -9.61 -6.80
C TYR A 243 -15.43 -9.02 -5.43
N PRO A 244 -14.13 -8.82 -5.09
CA PRO A 244 -13.78 -8.41 -3.73
C PRO A 244 -14.17 -6.97 -3.40
N PHE A 245 -14.04 -6.05 -4.36
CA PHE A 245 -14.31 -4.61 -4.24
C PHE A 245 -14.51 -3.98 -5.62
N ARG A 246 -14.99 -2.73 -5.67
CA ARG A 246 -15.09 -1.96 -6.92
C ARG A 246 -13.86 -1.07 -7.09
N CYS A 247 -13.26 -1.05 -8.26
CA CYS A 247 -12.21 -0.12 -8.66
C CYS A 247 -12.39 0.31 -10.12
N LYS A 248 -11.45 1.10 -10.66
CA LYS A 248 -11.49 1.62 -12.05
C LYS A 248 -11.70 0.52 -13.10
N ILE A 249 -11.12 -0.66 -12.87
CA ILE A 249 -11.23 -1.81 -13.77
C ILE A 249 -12.67 -2.28 -13.95
N ASN A 250 -13.51 -2.22 -12.91
CA ASN A 250 -14.92 -2.59 -13.03
C ASN A 250 -15.62 -1.75 -14.12
N ASN A 251 -15.38 -0.45 -14.13
CA ASN A 251 -16.00 0.44 -15.11
C ASN A 251 -15.48 0.18 -16.52
N VAL A 252 -14.18 -0.11 -16.68
CA VAL A 252 -13.58 -0.47 -17.98
C VAL A 252 -14.18 -1.77 -18.52
N LEU A 253 -14.33 -2.80 -17.68
CA LEU A 253 -14.95 -4.06 -18.07
C LEU A 253 -16.44 -3.91 -18.39
N GLU A 254 -17.18 -3.15 -17.59
CA GLU A 254 -18.62 -2.92 -17.79
C GLU A 254 -18.91 -2.12 -19.07
N LYS A 255 -18.06 -1.14 -19.40
CA LYS A 255 -18.29 -0.21 -20.50
C LYS A 255 -17.66 -0.69 -21.81
N ASP A 256 -16.40 -1.08 -21.76
CA ASP A 256 -15.56 -1.24 -22.95
C ASP A 256 -15.35 -2.74 -23.29
N PHE A 257 -15.45 -3.64 -22.30
CA PHE A 257 -15.22 -5.10 -22.49
C PHE A 257 -16.30 -6.01 -21.86
N PRO A 258 -17.60 -5.80 -22.18
CA PRO A 258 -18.70 -6.54 -21.54
C PRO A 258 -18.64 -8.05 -21.79
N LYS A 259 -18.10 -8.51 -22.92
CA LYS A 259 -17.95 -9.95 -23.21
C LYS A 259 -16.96 -10.64 -22.25
N VAL A 260 -15.85 -9.96 -21.95
CA VAL A 260 -14.87 -10.43 -20.96
C VAL A 260 -15.50 -10.46 -19.57
N LEU A 261 -16.38 -9.50 -19.26
CA LEU A 261 -17.14 -9.48 -18.02
C LEU A 261 -18.15 -10.63 -17.93
N GLU A 262 -18.91 -10.89 -19.00
CA GLU A 262 -19.90 -11.98 -19.09
C GLU A 262 -19.27 -13.35 -18.88
N MET A 263 -18.08 -13.58 -19.44
CA MET A 263 -17.29 -14.81 -19.23
C MET A 263 -17.07 -15.12 -17.74
N VAL A 264 -17.06 -14.09 -16.88
CA VAL A 264 -16.84 -14.22 -15.43
C VAL A 264 -18.13 -14.10 -14.62
N CYS A 265 -19.15 -13.38 -15.12
CA CYS A 265 -20.34 -12.97 -14.37
C CYS A 265 -21.52 -13.95 -14.37
N CYS A 266 -21.36 -15.23 -14.72
CA CYS A 266 -22.43 -16.23 -14.60
C CYS A 266 -22.76 -16.59 -13.12
N CYS A 267 -23.30 -15.64 -12.34
CA CYS A 267 -23.95 -15.89 -11.05
C CYS A 267 -24.89 -14.72 -10.66
N PRO A 268 -26.23 -14.87 -10.74
CA PRO A 268 -27.16 -13.78 -10.43
C PRO A 268 -27.69 -13.89 -8.99
N VAL A 269 -27.10 -13.22 -7.99
CA VAL A 269 -27.83 -12.96 -6.73
C VAL A 269 -27.33 -11.69 -6.01
N THR A 270 -28.29 -10.92 -5.48
CA THR A 270 -28.21 -10.01 -4.31
C THR A 270 -28.37 -8.50 -4.53
N THR A 271 -29.50 -8.07 -5.13
CA THR A 271 -30.04 -6.70 -4.97
C THR A 271 -31.10 -6.57 -3.87
N ALA A 272 -31.53 -7.65 -3.20
CA ALA A 272 -32.64 -7.61 -2.23
C ALA A 272 -32.26 -7.28 -0.76
N LEU A 273 -30.99 -7.40 -0.36
CA LEU A 273 -30.60 -7.29 1.06
C LEU A 273 -30.32 -5.86 1.57
N VAL A 274 -30.18 -4.88 0.67
CA VAL A 274 -29.80 -3.50 1.04
C VAL A 274 -31.00 -2.68 1.53
N VAL A 275 -32.21 -3.00 1.06
CA VAL A 275 -33.42 -2.22 1.36
C VAL A 275 -33.95 -2.49 2.78
N GLY A 276 -33.85 -3.73 3.28
CA GLY A 276 -34.35 -4.10 4.61
C GLY A 276 -33.57 -3.51 5.79
N ALA A 277 -32.26 -3.30 5.63
CA ALA A 277 -31.41 -2.75 6.70
C ALA A 277 -31.65 -1.25 6.94
N ILE A 278 -32.04 -0.51 5.89
CA ILE A 278 -32.32 0.92 5.97
C ILE A 278 -33.65 1.17 6.70
N ALA A 279 -34.67 0.34 6.47
CA ALA A 279 -35.97 0.46 7.14
C ALA A 279 -35.89 0.21 8.66
N PHE A 280 -35.11 -0.78 9.10
CA PHE A 280 -34.91 -1.07 10.53
C PHE A 280 -34.18 0.05 11.27
N PHE A 281 -33.22 0.70 10.62
CA PHE A 281 -32.47 1.82 11.20
C PHE A 281 -33.35 3.06 11.39
N LEU A 282 -34.28 3.32 10.48
CA LEU A 282 -35.20 4.45 10.56
C LEU A 282 -36.24 4.28 11.68
N TYR A 283 -36.75 3.08 11.91
CA TYR A 283 -37.71 2.81 12.99
C TYR A 283 -37.13 3.06 14.40
N LYS A 284 -35.90 2.59 14.66
CA LYS A 284 -35.27 2.71 15.99
C LYS A 284 -34.86 4.15 16.35
N LYS A 285 -34.66 5.02 15.35
CA LYS A 285 -34.18 6.39 15.58
C LYS A 285 -35.29 7.37 15.96
N PHE A 286 -36.54 7.13 15.56
CA PHE A 286 -37.63 8.09 15.71
C PHE A 286 -38.72 7.71 16.72
N PHE A 287 -38.84 6.45 17.14
CA PHE A 287 -40.01 5.97 17.90
C PHE A 287 -39.75 5.45 19.34
N THR A 288 -38.55 5.64 19.90
CA THR A 288 -38.25 5.27 21.29
C THR A 288 -38.06 6.52 22.17
N PRO A 289 -38.85 6.71 23.24
CA PRO A 289 -38.65 7.82 24.18
C PRO A 289 -37.30 7.66 24.92
N PRO A 290 -36.60 8.76 25.23
CA PRO A 290 -35.32 8.71 25.92
C PRO A 290 -35.52 8.16 27.34
N ALA A 291 -34.88 7.03 27.65
CA ALA A 291 -34.84 6.44 28.98
C ALA A 291 -33.55 6.85 29.71
N ILE A 292 -33.62 7.07 31.03
CA ILE A 292 -32.45 7.32 31.87
C ILE A 292 -31.61 6.04 31.90
N ALA A 293 -30.35 6.13 31.48
CA ALA A 293 -29.43 4.99 31.52
C ALA A 293 -29.30 4.43 32.95
N SER A 294 -29.26 3.11 33.08
CA SER A 294 -28.94 2.43 34.34
C SER A 294 -27.55 2.82 34.83
N LYS A 295 -27.31 2.78 36.15
CA LYS A 295 -25.96 3.02 36.69
C LYS A 295 -24.98 2.01 36.07
N PRO A 296 -23.87 2.46 35.47
CA PRO A 296 -22.87 1.55 34.93
C PRO A 296 -22.22 0.74 36.06
N ALA A 297 -21.75 -0.47 35.74
CA ALA A 297 -20.91 -1.23 36.66
C ALA A 297 -19.59 -0.47 36.89
N ILE A 298 -19.02 -0.60 38.09
CA ILE A 298 -17.70 -0.03 38.40
C ILE A 298 -16.63 -0.67 37.52
N HIS A 299 -15.67 0.12 37.07
CA HIS A 299 -14.56 -0.33 36.25
C HIS A 299 -13.41 -0.87 37.12
N LYS A 300 -13.17 -0.27 38.28
CA LYS A 300 -12.14 -0.70 39.23
C LYS A 300 -12.74 -1.62 40.28
N THR A 301 -12.63 -2.93 40.08
CA THR A 301 -13.18 -3.95 41.00
C THR A 301 -12.24 -4.27 42.17
N ASP A 302 -10.95 -3.96 42.05
CA ASP A 302 -9.87 -4.15 43.02
C ASP A 302 -9.49 -2.82 43.71
N TYR A 303 -10.50 -2.04 44.12
CA TYR A 303 -10.29 -0.70 44.66
C TYR A 303 -9.74 -0.71 46.09
N LYS A 304 -8.89 0.27 46.41
CA LYS A 304 -8.47 0.56 47.78
C LYS A 304 -9.57 1.34 48.51
N LYS A 305 -9.88 0.95 49.74
CA LYS A 305 -10.84 1.67 50.59
C LYS A 305 -10.38 3.12 50.78
N ASP A 306 -11.32 4.06 50.68
CA ASP A 306 -11.10 5.50 50.85
C ASP A 306 -10.10 6.12 49.86
N THR A 307 -9.95 5.49 48.69
CA THR A 307 -9.20 6.03 47.54
C THR A 307 -10.16 6.38 46.40
N VAL A 308 -10.05 7.60 45.88
CA VAL A 308 -10.87 8.11 44.76
C VAL A 308 -10.22 7.73 43.43
N TYR A 309 -10.92 6.96 42.59
CA TYR A 309 -10.47 6.71 41.21
C TYR A 309 -11.11 7.75 40.30
N LEU A 310 -10.35 8.79 39.92
CA LEU A 310 -10.81 9.91 39.12
C LEU A 310 -10.62 9.63 37.62
N TYR A 311 -11.73 9.40 36.93
CA TYR A 311 -11.73 9.20 35.48
C TYR A 311 -11.81 10.54 34.77
N GLN A 312 -10.76 10.87 34.02
CA GLN A 312 -10.64 12.15 33.32
C GLN A 312 -9.92 12.03 31.97
N PHE A 313 -9.95 13.10 31.18
CA PHE A 313 -9.20 13.14 29.93
C PHE A 313 -7.69 13.06 30.17
N LYS A 314 -6.96 12.59 29.17
CA LYS A 314 -5.49 12.58 29.16
C LYS A 314 -4.93 13.98 29.39
N ARG A 315 -3.85 14.07 30.19
CA ARG A 315 -3.16 15.35 30.45
C ARG A 315 -2.56 15.93 29.17
N LEU A 316 -2.57 17.26 29.05
CA LEU A 316 -1.86 17.99 27.99
C LEU A 316 -0.46 18.37 28.45
N ARG A 317 0.42 18.70 27.49
CA ARG A 317 1.81 19.07 27.77
C ARG A 317 1.95 20.35 28.59
N ASN A 318 1.08 21.32 28.32
CA ASN A 318 1.08 22.67 28.89
C ASN A 318 -0.12 22.92 29.83
N CYS A 319 -0.96 21.92 30.08
CA CYS A 319 -2.21 22.11 30.79
C CYS A 319 -2.65 20.78 31.46
N PRO A 320 -3.01 20.76 32.77
CA PRO A 320 -3.38 19.53 33.46
C PRO A 320 -4.54 18.75 32.82
N ASN A 321 -5.56 19.43 32.27
CA ASN A 321 -6.70 18.81 31.59
C ASN A 321 -7.43 19.80 30.67
N LEU A 322 -7.93 19.38 29.51
CA LEU A 322 -8.72 20.28 28.64
C LEU A 322 -10.12 20.57 29.20
N SER A 323 -10.63 19.71 30.09
CA SER A 323 -11.92 19.88 30.76
C SER A 323 -11.76 20.64 32.09
N PRO A 324 -12.46 21.77 32.28
CA PRO A 324 -12.39 22.53 33.53
C PRO A 324 -12.95 21.73 34.72
N PHE A 325 -13.96 20.89 34.48
CA PHE A 325 -14.56 20.03 35.51
C PHE A 325 -13.59 18.94 36.01
N CYS A 326 -12.75 18.40 35.11
CA CYS A 326 -11.70 17.45 35.52
C CYS A 326 -10.64 18.15 36.39
N MET A 327 -10.23 19.36 36.01
CA MET A 327 -9.30 20.17 36.81
C MET A 327 -9.87 20.51 38.18
N LYS A 328 -11.14 20.94 38.26
CA LYS A 328 -11.85 21.25 39.51
C LYS A 328 -11.70 20.12 40.52
N LEU A 329 -12.01 18.88 40.11
CA LEU A 329 -11.92 17.72 40.98
C LEU A 329 -10.49 17.34 41.36
N GLU A 330 -9.55 17.47 40.42
CA GLU A 330 -8.13 17.17 40.68
C GLU A 330 -7.53 18.16 41.70
N VAL A 331 -7.83 19.46 41.56
CA VAL A 331 -7.41 20.50 42.51
C VAL A 331 -8.05 20.25 43.87
N LEU A 332 -9.35 19.94 43.91
CA LEU A 332 -10.05 19.61 45.16
C LEU A 332 -9.39 18.43 45.89
N CYS A 333 -9.06 17.35 45.18
CA CYS A 333 -8.40 16.19 45.78
C CYS A 333 -7.01 16.55 46.34
N ARG A 334 -6.24 17.38 45.63
CA ARG A 334 -4.91 17.82 46.07
C ARG A 334 -4.97 18.72 47.29
N VAL A 335 -5.82 19.74 47.28
CA VAL A 335 -5.91 20.76 48.34
C VAL A 335 -6.30 20.15 49.67
N TYR A 336 -7.21 19.18 49.64
CA TYR A 336 -7.70 18.50 50.85
C TYR A 336 -6.99 17.18 51.15
N ASN A 337 -5.88 16.89 50.47
CA ASN A 337 -5.09 15.65 50.64
C ASN A 337 -5.94 14.37 50.56
N ILE A 338 -6.94 14.36 49.68
CA ILE A 338 -7.77 13.18 49.43
C ILE A 338 -6.94 12.15 48.65
N PRO A 339 -6.82 10.90 49.11
CA PRO A 339 -6.13 9.86 48.35
C PRO A 339 -6.85 9.62 47.02
N TYR A 340 -6.16 9.82 45.90
CA TYR A 340 -6.77 9.65 44.58
C TYR A 340 -5.80 9.06 43.55
N GLU A 341 -6.36 8.32 42.59
CA GLU A 341 -5.67 7.77 41.43
C GLU A 341 -6.33 8.30 40.15
N ILE A 342 -5.53 8.79 39.22
CA ILE A 342 -6.02 9.30 37.94
C ILE A 342 -6.12 8.14 36.95
N VAL A 343 -7.33 7.92 36.44
CA VAL A 343 -7.58 6.96 35.38
C VAL A 343 -7.86 7.73 34.08
N GLU A 344 -6.84 7.82 33.23
CA GLU A 344 -6.95 8.54 31.96
C GLU A 344 -7.83 7.78 30.96
N THR A 345 -8.83 8.46 30.42
CA THR A 345 -9.71 7.88 29.39
C THR A 345 -10.21 8.92 28.40
N SER A 346 -10.09 8.63 27.11
CA SER A 346 -10.63 9.50 26.04
C SER A 346 -12.08 9.13 25.69
N MET A 347 -12.49 7.88 25.95
CA MET A 347 -13.80 7.33 25.55
C MET A 347 -14.69 6.91 26.71
N GLY A 348 -14.16 6.78 27.92
CA GLY A 348 -14.97 6.52 29.12
C GLY A 348 -15.96 7.65 29.36
N ARG A 349 -17.19 7.31 29.72
CA ARG A 349 -18.24 8.28 30.01
C ARG A 349 -18.98 7.85 31.26
N SER A 350 -19.39 8.84 32.04
CA SER A 350 -20.25 8.65 33.19
C SER A 350 -21.65 8.18 32.78
N ARG A 351 -22.50 7.86 33.76
CA ARG A 351 -23.95 7.66 33.56
C ARG A 351 -24.59 8.80 32.75
N ASN A 352 -24.12 10.03 32.92
CA ASN A 352 -24.64 11.22 32.27
C ASN A 352 -23.99 11.48 30.89
N GLY A 353 -23.12 10.58 30.42
CA GLY A 353 -22.45 10.71 29.13
C GLY A 353 -21.30 11.74 29.13
N THR A 354 -20.77 12.12 30.30
CA THR A 354 -19.75 13.16 30.47
C THR A 354 -18.53 12.65 31.25
N LEU A 355 -17.44 13.41 31.18
CA LEU A 355 -16.30 13.32 32.10
C LEU A 355 -16.19 14.66 32.84
N PRO A 356 -15.69 14.69 34.09
CA PRO A 356 -15.18 13.55 34.87
C PRO A 356 -16.28 12.69 35.53
N PHE A 357 -15.89 11.50 35.98
CA PHE A 357 -16.62 10.74 37.02
C PHE A 357 -15.63 10.10 37.99
N ILE A 358 -16.10 9.68 39.17
CA ILE A 358 -15.27 8.96 40.14
C ILE A 358 -15.85 7.59 40.48
N GLU A 359 -14.97 6.70 40.93
CA GLU A 359 -15.34 5.48 41.65
C GLU A 359 -14.74 5.56 43.05
N LEU A 360 -15.60 5.47 44.08
CA LEU A 360 -15.21 5.55 45.49
C LEU A 360 -15.93 4.44 46.26
N ASN A 361 -15.17 3.58 46.95
CA ASN A 361 -15.71 2.50 47.76
C ASN A 361 -16.75 1.61 47.02
N GLY A 362 -16.53 1.38 45.72
CA GLY A 362 -17.41 0.58 44.88
C GLY A 362 -18.68 1.29 44.38
N GLU A 363 -18.82 2.60 44.60
CA GLU A 363 -19.89 3.43 44.04
C GLU A 363 -19.37 4.27 42.86
N HIS A 364 -20.08 4.22 41.72
CA HIS A 364 -19.87 5.14 40.60
C HIS A 364 -20.64 6.44 40.83
N ILE A 365 -19.93 7.56 40.89
CA ILE A 365 -20.48 8.90 41.13
C ILE A 365 -20.17 9.78 39.91
N ALA A 366 -21.23 10.32 39.29
CA ALA A 366 -21.18 11.15 38.10
C ALA A 366 -21.60 12.59 38.44
N ASP A 367 -21.22 13.56 37.61
CA ASP A 367 -21.44 15.01 37.77
C ASP A 367 -20.47 15.68 38.75
N SER A 368 -19.75 16.71 38.32
CA SER A 368 -18.68 17.32 39.14
C SER A 368 -19.17 17.95 40.43
N ASP A 369 -20.41 18.47 40.47
CA ASP A 369 -20.96 19.07 41.68
C ASP A 369 -21.42 17.99 42.65
N LEU A 370 -22.08 16.95 42.13
CA LEU A 370 -22.47 15.82 42.96
C LEU A 370 -21.23 15.10 43.53
N ILE A 371 -20.17 14.99 42.73
CA ILE A 371 -18.88 14.45 43.17
C ILE A 371 -18.29 15.30 44.28
N GLU A 372 -18.22 16.62 44.12
CA GLU A 372 -17.74 17.53 45.17
C GLU A 372 -18.53 17.36 46.47
N ILE A 373 -19.87 17.36 46.41
CA ILE A 373 -20.74 17.16 47.58
C ILE A 373 -20.41 15.84 48.29
N ARG A 374 -20.29 14.74 47.54
CA ARG A 374 -19.99 13.41 48.08
C ARG A 374 -18.60 13.33 48.68
N LEU A 375 -17.60 13.95 48.06
CA LEU A 375 -16.24 14.02 48.60
C LEU A 375 -16.17 14.85 49.88
N ARG A 376 -16.86 16.00 49.93
CA ARG A 376 -16.93 16.83 51.13
C ARG A 376 -17.59 16.10 52.30
N GLN A 377 -18.66 15.36 52.04
CA GLN A 377 -19.35 14.54 53.04
C GLN A 377 -18.47 13.38 53.53
N HIS A 378 -17.86 12.62 52.60
CA HIS A 378 -17.07 11.43 52.93
C HIS A 378 -15.78 11.76 53.67
N PHE A 379 -15.02 12.74 53.18
CA PHE A 379 -13.72 13.14 53.75
C PHE A 379 -13.82 14.26 54.80
N LYS A 380 -15.05 14.67 55.17
CA LYS A 380 -15.32 15.70 56.18
C LYS A 380 -14.57 17.01 55.92
N ILE A 381 -14.58 17.46 54.67
CA ILE A 381 -13.95 18.72 54.27
C ILE A 381 -14.65 19.89 54.99
N PRO A 382 -13.91 20.78 55.68
CA PRO A 382 -14.51 21.89 56.42
C PRO A 382 -15.28 22.84 55.48
N SER A 383 -16.44 23.30 55.94
CA SER A 383 -17.25 24.29 55.21
C SER A 383 -16.81 25.71 55.57
N LEU A 384 -17.04 26.65 54.67
CA LEU A 384 -16.80 28.07 54.90
C LEU A 384 -17.85 28.63 55.89
N PRO A 385 -17.60 29.81 56.50
CA PRO A 385 -18.64 30.54 57.20
C PRO A 385 -19.89 30.70 56.33
N THR A 386 -21.09 30.64 56.92
CA THR A 386 -22.36 30.55 56.19
C THR A 386 -22.51 31.54 55.03
N GLU A 387 -22.10 32.80 55.22
CA GLU A 387 -22.16 33.83 54.19
C GLU A 387 -21.16 33.58 53.04
N GLN A 388 -19.93 33.18 53.36
CA GLN A 388 -18.91 32.83 52.37
C GLN A 388 -19.26 31.53 51.62
N GLU A 389 -19.89 30.56 52.30
CA GLU A 389 -20.35 29.33 51.67
C GLU A 389 -21.46 29.62 50.65
N ALA A 390 -22.40 30.52 50.98
CA ALA A 390 -23.43 30.96 50.04
C ALA A 390 -22.83 31.66 48.81
N GLN A 391 -21.87 32.57 49.02
CA GLN A 391 -21.14 33.24 47.95
C GLN A 391 -20.33 32.24 47.09
N SER A 392 -19.67 31.27 47.73
CA SER A 392 -18.91 30.19 47.09
C SER A 392 -19.79 29.36 46.15
N VAL A 393 -20.97 28.96 46.60
CA VAL A 393 -21.93 28.21 45.77
C VAL A 393 -22.42 29.07 44.61
N ALA A 394 -22.78 30.33 44.84
CA ALA A 394 -23.26 31.23 43.78
C ALA A 394 -22.19 31.46 42.70
N LEU A 395 -20.94 31.74 43.12
CA LEU A 395 -19.80 31.90 42.22
C LEU A 395 -19.48 30.62 41.45
N SER A 396 -19.52 29.47 42.11
CA SER A 396 -19.30 28.17 41.45
C SER A 396 -20.38 27.88 40.40
N ARG A 397 -21.66 28.18 40.70
CA ARG A 397 -22.77 28.01 39.74
C ARG A 397 -22.66 28.96 38.56
N MET A 398 -22.27 30.21 38.79
CA MET A 398 -21.98 31.17 37.72
C MET A 398 -20.83 30.69 36.84
N ALA A 399 -19.73 30.23 37.45
CA ALA A 399 -18.54 29.75 36.77
C ALA A 399 -18.80 28.49 35.92
N ASP A 400 -19.47 27.49 36.49
CA ASP A 400 -19.70 26.18 35.84
C ASP A 400 -20.83 26.20 34.80
N ASN A 401 -21.71 27.20 34.82
CA ASN A 401 -22.80 27.34 33.86
C ASN A 401 -22.57 28.52 32.93
N HIS A 402 -22.85 29.75 33.39
CA HIS A 402 -22.88 30.93 32.52
C HIS A 402 -21.49 31.22 31.91
N LEU A 403 -20.48 31.37 32.75
CA LEU A 403 -19.11 31.66 32.29
C LEU A 403 -18.56 30.51 31.44
N PHE A 404 -18.75 29.24 31.83
CA PHE A 404 -18.32 28.08 31.04
C PHE A 404 -18.80 28.13 29.58
N TYR A 405 -20.08 28.47 29.35
CA TYR A 405 -20.64 28.54 28.00
C TYR A 405 -20.15 29.76 27.20
N ILE A 406 -19.76 30.85 27.86
CA ILE A 406 -19.07 31.97 27.22
C ILE A 406 -17.64 31.55 26.84
N LEU A 407 -16.91 30.96 27.79
CA LEU A 407 -15.54 30.50 27.61
C LEU A 407 -15.42 29.47 26.48
N ILE A 408 -16.36 28.52 26.37
CA ILE A 408 -16.33 27.50 25.31
C ILE A 408 -16.60 28.09 23.91
N ARG A 409 -17.35 29.20 23.79
CA ARG A 409 -17.56 29.88 22.50
C ARG A 409 -16.26 30.47 21.95
N TYR A 410 -15.49 31.17 22.79
CA TYR A 410 -14.17 31.69 22.41
C TYR A 410 -13.12 30.57 22.28
N LYS A 411 -13.15 29.57 23.16
CA LYS A 411 -12.24 28.42 23.09
C LYS A 411 -12.43 27.63 21.79
N SER A 412 -13.66 27.45 21.32
CA SER A 412 -13.98 26.66 20.13
C SER A 412 -13.98 27.45 18.82
N SER A 413 -13.71 28.75 18.85
CA SER A 413 -13.60 29.57 17.63
C SER A 413 -12.25 29.39 16.94
N VAL A 414 -11.20 29.02 17.67
CA VAL A 414 -9.83 28.87 17.16
C VAL A 414 -9.52 27.46 16.64
N ASP A 415 -8.71 27.34 15.57
CA ASP A 415 -8.31 26.04 15.00
C ASP A 415 -7.55 25.18 16.00
N ALA A 416 -6.70 25.81 16.81
CA ALA A 416 -5.86 25.17 17.83
C ALA A 416 -6.66 24.30 18.83
N PHE A 417 -7.93 24.64 19.10
CA PHE A 417 -8.81 23.81 19.92
C PHE A 417 -9.13 22.48 19.27
N TYR A 418 -9.48 22.48 17.99
CA TYR A 418 -9.79 21.27 17.23
C TYR A 418 -8.53 20.43 17.01
N GLU A 419 -7.38 21.06 16.79
CA GLU A 419 -6.07 20.39 16.76
C GLU A 419 -5.78 19.69 18.08
N THR A 420 -6.07 20.34 19.21
CA THR A 420 -5.90 19.76 20.55
C THR A 420 -6.85 18.58 20.77
N ILE A 421 -8.10 18.66 20.33
CA ILE A 421 -9.05 17.53 20.38
C ILE A 421 -8.57 16.35 19.53
N ILE A 422 -8.10 16.61 18.31
CA ILE A 422 -7.53 15.60 17.41
C ILE A 422 -6.33 14.92 18.10
N SER A 423 -5.45 15.71 18.73
CA SER A 423 -4.31 15.22 19.50
C SER A 423 -4.70 14.36 20.71
N LEU A 424 -5.72 14.77 21.49
CA LEU A 424 -6.25 14.00 22.64
C LEU A 424 -6.88 12.66 22.26
N LEU A 425 -7.34 12.54 21.01
CA LEU A 425 -7.81 11.29 20.42
C LEU A 425 -6.66 10.44 19.86
N ASN A 426 -5.40 10.82 20.11
CA ASN A 426 -4.17 10.23 19.58
C ASN A 426 -4.13 10.18 18.04
N MET A 427 -4.77 11.16 17.37
CA MET A 427 -4.76 11.25 15.91
C MET A 427 -3.51 12.02 15.43
N PRO A 428 -2.89 11.65 14.29
CA PRO A 428 -1.67 12.31 13.80
C PRO A 428 -1.89 13.79 13.46
N SER A 429 -1.02 14.67 13.97
CA SER A 429 -1.08 16.13 13.72
C SER A 429 -0.93 16.51 12.24
N ALA A 430 -0.33 15.66 11.40
CA ALA A 430 -0.24 15.86 9.95
C ALA A 430 -1.60 15.85 9.23
N LEU A 431 -2.65 15.32 9.87
CA LEU A 431 -4.02 15.36 9.37
C LEU A 431 -4.82 16.55 9.91
N ALA A 432 -4.23 17.40 10.75
CA ALA A 432 -4.90 18.52 11.38
C ALA A 432 -5.55 19.46 10.35
N SER A 433 -4.83 19.87 9.31
CA SER A 433 -5.36 20.79 8.28
C SER A 433 -6.58 20.24 7.52
N LEU A 434 -6.70 18.91 7.39
CA LEU A 434 -7.84 18.25 6.75
C LEU A 434 -8.98 17.94 7.74
N LEU A 435 -8.64 17.53 8.96
CA LEU A 435 -9.60 17.12 9.98
C LEU A 435 -10.18 18.29 10.75
N VAL A 436 -9.44 19.39 10.94
CA VAL A 436 -9.90 20.57 11.68
C VAL A 436 -11.18 21.15 11.05
N PRO A 437 -11.28 21.39 9.72
CA PRO A 437 -12.53 21.83 9.11
C PRO A 437 -13.70 20.87 9.34
N LEU A 438 -13.45 19.56 9.25
CA LEU A 438 -14.47 18.52 9.42
C LEU A 438 -14.95 18.40 10.89
N VAL A 439 -14.01 18.36 11.83
CA VAL A 439 -14.28 18.30 13.27
C VAL A 439 -14.95 19.59 13.73
N ARG A 440 -14.52 20.76 13.24
CA ARG A 440 -15.22 22.03 13.46
C ARG A 440 -16.65 21.98 12.93
N ALA A 441 -16.87 21.47 11.72
CA ALA A 441 -18.21 21.39 11.14
C ALA A 441 -19.15 20.46 11.92
N VAL A 442 -18.67 19.32 12.42
CA VAL A 442 -19.53 18.34 13.12
C VAL A 442 -19.60 18.61 14.62
N PHE A 443 -18.45 18.69 15.27
CA PHE A 443 -18.34 18.87 16.73
C PHE A 443 -18.51 20.33 17.14
N GLY A 444 -17.92 21.27 16.39
CA GLY A 444 -18.08 22.71 16.64
C GLY A 444 -19.54 23.15 16.53
N ARG A 445 -20.28 22.72 15.49
CA ARG A 445 -21.74 22.98 15.40
C ARG A 445 -22.51 22.43 16.60
N LYS A 446 -22.16 21.23 17.09
CA LYS A 446 -22.81 20.63 18.26
C LYS A 446 -22.51 21.39 19.55
N LEU A 447 -21.28 21.86 19.73
CA LEU A 447 -20.90 22.71 20.86
C LEU A 447 -21.62 24.06 20.79
N TYR A 448 -21.62 24.69 19.62
CA TYR A 448 -22.30 25.96 19.38
C TYR A 448 -23.79 25.86 19.72
N SER A 449 -24.48 24.85 19.21
CA SER A 449 -25.90 24.62 19.50
C SER A 449 -26.17 24.41 21.01
N ARG A 450 -25.24 23.77 21.74
CA ARG A 450 -25.35 23.60 23.20
C ARG A 450 -25.14 24.91 23.96
N SER A 451 -24.15 25.72 23.57
CA SER A 451 -23.95 27.04 24.18
C SER A 451 -25.13 27.96 23.90
N THR A 452 -25.63 27.99 22.66
CA THR A 452 -26.82 28.78 22.29
C THR A 452 -28.04 28.35 23.09
N GLY A 453 -28.25 27.05 23.27
CA GLY A 453 -29.34 26.53 24.10
C GLY A 453 -29.20 26.83 25.60
N ALA A 454 -28.02 27.19 26.09
CA ALA A 454 -27.75 27.41 27.51
C ALA A 454 -27.72 28.89 27.91
N ILE A 455 -27.09 29.75 27.11
CA ILE A 455 -26.94 31.19 27.42
C ILE A 455 -27.65 32.10 26.42
N GLY A 456 -28.05 31.58 25.25
CA GLY A 456 -28.59 32.39 24.13
C GLY A 456 -27.59 32.56 22.99
N ASP A 457 -28.07 33.00 21.83
CA ASP A 457 -27.20 33.44 20.74
C ASP A 457 -27.04 34.96 20.82
N PHE A 458 -25.80 35.43 20.69
CA PHE A 458 -25.42 36.83 20.95
C PHE A 458 -24.44 37.27 19.87
N GLU A 459 -24.45 38.56 19.56
CA GLU A 459 -23.40 39.16 18.75
C GLU A 459 -22.05 39.13 19.48
N PRO A 460 -20.90 39.14 18.76
CA PRO A 460 -19.59 39.04 19.40
C PRO A 460 -19.30 40.10 20.46
N GLN A 461 -19.85 41.32 20.32
CA GLN A 461 -19.69 42.42 21.28
C GLN A 461 -20.54 42.18 22.54
N GLU A 462 -21.79 41.78 22.39
CA GLU A 462 -22.68 41.44 23.51
C GLU A 462 -22.12 40.25 24.32
N LEU A 463 -21.57 39.24 23.63
CA LEU A 463 -20.92 38.11 24.29
C LEU A 463 -19.68 38.53 25.08
N ASP A 464 -18.92 39.50 24.57
CA ASP A 464 -17.74 40.06 25.22
C ASP A 464 -18.10 40.91 26.45
N GLU A 465 -19.20 41.68 26.39
CA GLU A 465 -19.74 42.39 27.55
C GLU A 465 -20.13 41.43 28.69
N LEU A 466 -20.75 40.29 28.35
CA LEU A 466 -21.07 39.24 29.31
C LEU A 466 -19.81 38.58 29.89
N LEU A 467 -18.77 38.35 29.07
CA LEU A 467 -17.48 37.86 29.53
C LEU A 467 -16.85 38.83 30.55
N HIS A 468 -16.80 40.12 30.23
CA HIS A 468 -16.24 41.16 31.10
C HIS A 468 -17.01 41.26 32.41
N ARG A 469 -18.34 41.15 32.36
CA ARG A 469 -19.19 41.15 33.55
C ARG A 469 -18.84 40.00 34.50
N ASP A 470 -18.75 38.78 33.98
CA ASP A 470 -18.45 37.59 34.79
C ASP A 470 -17.02 37.62 35.34
N LEU A 471 -16.03 38.02 34.54
CA LEU A 471 -14.65 38.18 34.97
C LEU A 471 -14.48 39.29 36.01
N LYS A 472 -15.26 40.38 35.90
CA LYS A 472 -15.29 41.45 36.90
C LYS A 472 -15.81 40.95 38.25
N VAL A 473 -16.87 40.14 38.24
CA VAL A 473 -17.38 39.48 39.45
C VAL A 473 -16.31 38.60 40.09
N ILE A 474 -15.55 37.82 39.30
CA ILE A 474 -14.43 37.02 39.81
C ILE A 474 -13.35 37.92 40.41
N GLN A 475 -12.92 38.96 39.70
CA GLN A 475 -11.88 39.88 40.16
C GLN A 475 -12.22 40.58 41.47
N ASP A 476 -13.46 41.05 41.60
CA ASP A 476 -13.97 41.76 42.78
C ASP A 476 -14.20 40.81 43.97
N SER A 477 -14.35 39.52 43.67
CA SER A 477 -14.40 38.44 44.66
C SER A 477 -13.03 38.04 45.19
N ILE A 478 -11.90 38.41 44.57
CA ILE A 478 -10.55 38.09 45.05
C ILE A 478 -10.17 38.96 46.26
N LYS A 479 -10.09 38.35 47.46
CA LYS A 479 -9.77 39.02 48.75
C LYS A 479 -8.33 38.85 49.24
N GLY A 480 -7.53 37.98 48.65
CA GLY A 480 -6.13 37.73 49.03
C GLY A 480 -5.38 37.04 47.89
N LYS A 481 -4.61 36.00 48.21
CA LYS A 481 -4.01 35.12 47.19
C LYS A 481 -5.06 34.30 46.42
N PHE A 482 -6.20 34.04 47.05
CA PHE A 482 -7.34 33.30 46.51
C PHE A 482 -8.66 34.08 46.70
N LEU A 483 -9.78 33.55 46.21
CA LEU A 483 -11.09 34.22 46.25
C LEU A 483 -11.46 34.65 47.68
N PHE A 484 -11.44 33.74 48.65
CA PHE A 484 -11.83 34.05 50.03
C PHE A 484 -10.67 34.23 51.02
N GLY A 485 -9.46 34.57 50.55
CA GLY A 485 -8.30 34.88 51.40
C GLY A 485 -7.04 34.11 51.01
N ASP A 486 -6.28 33.62 51.99
CA ASP A 486 -4.97 32.98 51.75
C ASP A 486 -5.02 31.44 51.61
N LYS A 487 -6.21 30.84 51.76
CA LYS A 487 -6.41 29.39 51.60
C LYS A 487 -7.26 29.10 50.37
N ILE A 488 -6.88 28.06 49.64
CA ILE A 488 -7.65 27.54 48.50
C ILE A 488 -8.96 26.95 49.02
N THR A 489 -10.07 27.32 48.40
CA THR A 489 -11.42 26.81 48.68
C THR A 489 -11.98 26.05 47.46
N PRO A 490 -13.13 25.34 47.58
CA PRO A 490 -13.70 24.63 46.43
C PRO A 490 -14.11 25.55 45.26
N VAL A 491 -14.49 26.80 45.55
CA VAL A 491 -14.77 27.78 44.49
C VAL A 491 -13.49 28.18 43.75
N ASP A 492 -12.34 28.22 44.43
CA ASP A 492 -11.05 28.48 43.77
C ASP A 492 -10.72 27.36 42.81
N ALA A 493 -10.94 26.10 43.19
CA ALA A 493 -10.76 24.96 42.29
C ALA A 493 -11.66 25.04 41.04
N THR A 494 -12.89 25.54 41.22
CA THR A 494 -13.87 25.74 40.15
C THR A 494 -13.44 26.85 39.20
N VAL A 495 -13.19 28.06 39.72
CA VAL A 495 -12.80 29.23 38.92
C VAL A 495 -11.44 29.01 38.26
N PHE A 496 -10.46 28.46 38.99
CA PHE A 496 -9.18 28.07 38.42
C PHE A 496 -9.36 27.05 37.28
N GLY A 497 -10.15 26.00 37.48
CA GLY A 497 -10.41 25.00 36.45
C GLY A 497 -10.98 25.62 35.17
N GLN A 498 -11.95 26.53 35.29
CA GLN A 498 -12.55 27.23 34.16
C GLN A 498 -11.51 28.06 33.39
N LEU A 499 -10.79 28.95 34.09
CA LEU A 499 -9.83 29.88 33.48
C LEU A 499 -8.56 29.19 32.98
N ALA A 500 -8.02 28.22 33.72
CA ALA A 500 -6.83 27.47 33.33
C ALA A 500 -7.07 26.63 32.07
N SER A 501 -8.30 26.15 31.87
CA SER A 501 -8.66 25.36 30.69
C SER A 501 -8.73 26.18 29.39
N VAL A 502 -8.76 27.51 29.47
CA VAL A 502 -8.80 28.42 28.30
C VAL A 502 -7.51 29.21 28.15
N TYR A 503 -6.80 29.53 29.23
CA TYR A 503 -5.59 30.33 29.18
C TYR A 503 -4.35 29.52 28.74
N TYR A 504 -4.14 28.34 29.34
CA TYR A 504 -2.89 27.58 29.14
C TYR A 504 -2.80 26.76 27.85
N PRO A 505 -3.87 26.12 27.33
CA PRO A 505 -3.74 25.21 26.19
C PRO A 505 -3.28 25.88 24.88
N PHE A 506 -3.84 27.04 24.53
CA PHE A 506 -3.58 27.77 23.29
C PHE A 506 -4.13 29.20 23.36
N ARG A 507 -3.53 30.14 22.62
CA ARG A 507 -3.94 31.55 22.60
C ARG A 507 -5.30 31.73 21.94
N ASN A 508 -6.17 32.53 22.55
CA ASN A 508 -7.50 32.89 22.07
C ASN A 508 -7.91 34.26 22.68
N HIS A 509 -9.08 34.79 22.31
CA HIS A 509 -9.57 36.11 22.77
C HIS A 509 -9.54 36.29 24.30
N ILE A 510 -9.82 35.23 25.07
CA ILE A 510 -9.82 35.30 26.54
C ILE A 510 -8.41 35.54 27.08
N CYS A 511 -7.36 35.06 26.41
CA CYS A 511 -5.98 35.36 26.79
C CYS A 511 -5.72 36.87 26.73
N ASP A 512 -6.16 37.52 25.66
CA ASP A 512 -5.96 38.95 25.48
C ASP A 512 -6.77 39.77 26.51
N VAL A 513 -8.01 39.36 26.80
CA VAL A 513 -8.86 39.98 27.84
C VAL A 513 -8.26 39.83 29.24
N LEU A 514 -7.72 38.66 29.59
CA LEU A 514 -7.06 38.44 30.89
C LEU A 514 -5.75 39.22 31.03
N GLU A 515 -4.92 39.27 29.98
CA GLU A 515 -3.66 40.00 29.97
C GLU A 515 -3.88 41.53 30.07
N LYS A 516 -4.89 42.05 29.36
CA LYS A 516 -5.11 43.49 29.21
C LYS A 516 -6.07 44.08 30.24
N ASP A 517 -7.22 43.45 30.43
CA ASP A 517 -8.36 44.05 31.14
C ASP A 517 -8.53 43.47 32.56
N PHE A 518 -8.03 42.25 32.82
CA PHE A 518 -8.09 41.57 34.12
C PHE A 518 -6.75 41.00 34.64
N PRO A 519 -5.66 41.80 34.70
CA PRO A 519 -4.33 41.31 35.10
C PRO A 519 -4.30 40.74 36.53
N LYS A 520 -5.20 41.18 37.43
CA LYS A 520 -5.34 40.61 38.78
C LYS A 520 -5.88 39.16 38.76
N VAL A 521 -6.75 38.85 37.80
CA VAL A 521 -7.26 37.48 37.59
C VAL A 521 -6.17 36.62 36.96
N LEU A 522 -5.34 37.20 36.10
CA LEU A 522 -4.17 36.51 35.55
C LEU A 522 -3.12 36.22 36.64
N GLU A 523 -2.82 37.16 37.52
CA GLU A 523 -1.92 36.96 38.65
C GLU A 523 -2.41 35.83 39.57
N TYR A 524 -3.72 35.79 39.86
CA TYR A 524 -4.39 34.69 40.56
C TYR A 524 -4.17 33.33 39.87
N LEU A 525 -4.14 33.30 38.54
CA LEU A 525 -3.90 32.08 37.75
C LEU A 525 -2.42 31.66 37.79
N GLU A 526 -1.49 32.59 37.59
CA GLU A 526 -0.05 32.31 37.44
C GLU A 526 0.64 31.89 38.75
N GLN A 527 0.16 32.36 39.91
CA GLN A 527 0.72 31.99 41.22
C GLN A 527 0.60 30.48 41.55
N THR A 528 -0.04 29.66 40.70
CA THR A 528 -0.26 28.22 40.91
C THR A 528 0.61 27.27 40.07
N MET A 529 1.47 27.75 39.16
CA MET A 529 2.30 26.88 38.29
C MET A 529 3.71 27.42 37.99
N ILE A 530 4.75 26.92 38.67
CA ILE A 530 6.15 27.06 38.22
C ILE A 530 6.84 25.69 38.28
N CYS A 531 7.24 25.13 37.11
CA CYS A 531 8.49 24.36 36.89
C CYS A 531 8.62 23.74 35.45
N GLU A 532 9.81 23.95 34.85
CA GLU A 532 10.50 23.14 33.80
C GLU A 532 10.17 23.28 32.29
N ILE A 533 10.92 24.10 31.54
CA ILE A 533 10.88 24.17 30.05
C ILE A 533 12.20 23.84 29.33
N ILE A 534 13.35 23.70 29.99
CA ILE A 534 14.64 23.68 29.27
C ILE A 534 15.00 22.31 28.64
N ALA A 535 14.36 21.20 29.01
CA ALA A 535 14.68 19.86 28.46
C ALA A 535 14.11 19.55 27.05
N SER A 536 13.20 20.40 26.53
CA SER A 536 12.32 20.05 25.41
C SER A 536 12.88 20.27 24.00
N ILE A 537 13.89 21.13 23.85
CA ILE A 537 14.28 21.65 22.52
C ILE A 537 15.16 20.66 21.73
N ILE A 538 15.92 19.80 22.42
CA ILE A 538 16.86 18.86 21.77
C ILE A 538 16.13 17.63 21.19
N ILE A 539 15.02 17.20 21.81
CA ILE A 539 14.22 16.05 21.35
C ILE A 539 13.46 16.37 20.07
N VAL A 540 12.98 17.60 19.91
CA VAL A 540 12.16 18.03 18.76
C VAL A 540 12.94 17.92 17.45
N LEU A 541 14.22 18.33 17.45
CA LEU A 541 15.05 18.28 16.24
C LEU A 541 15.37 16.85 15.79
N PHE A 542 15.51 15.91 16.74
CA PHE A 542 15.70 14.50 16.44
C PHE A 542 14.41 13.84 15.91
N VAL A 543 13.26 14.19 16.51
CA VAL A 543 11.94 13.68 16.11
C VAL A 543 11.56 14.17 14.71
N LEU A 544 11.84 15.43 14.35
CA LEU A 544 11.53 15.96 13.01
C LEU A 544 12.24 15.20 11.87
N LYS A 545 13.49 14.77 12.11
CA LYS A 545 14.26 13.99 11.13
C LYS A 545 13.71 12.58 10.94
N ILE A 546 13.24 11.96 12.04
CA ILE A 546 12.56 10.66 12.01
C ILE A 546 11.19 10.79 11.34
N LEU A 547 10.43 11.85 11.63
CA LEU A 547 9.13 12.11 11.02
C LEU A 547 9.23 12.36 9.51
N TYR A 548 10.26 13.07 9.03
CA TYR A 548 10.51 13.23 7.60
C TYR A 548 10.81 11.91 6.91
N TRP A 549 11.65 11.06 7.53
CA TRP A 549 11.94 9.73 7.01
C TRP A 549 10.68 8.84 7.00
N ILE A 550 9.84 8.90 8.02
CA ILE A 550 8.55 8.20 8.07
C ILE A 550 7.60 8.74 7.00
N TYR A 551 7.48 10.07 6.82
CA TYR A 551 6.65 10.68 5.80
C TYR A 551 7.06 10.24 4.37
N SER A 552 8.36 10.36 4.06
CA SER A 552 8.91 9.94 2.76
C SER A 552 8.81 8.44 2.51
N THR A 553 8.82 7.61 3.56
CA THR A 553 8.80 6.14 3.45
C THR A 553 7.38 5.54 3.46
N PHE A 554 6.42 6.17 4.14
CA PHE A 554 5.09 5.59 4.37
C PHE A 554 3.93 6.38 3.76
N LEU A 555 4.09 7.68 3.45
CA LEU A 555 2.98 8.54 3.01
C LEU A 555 3.03 9.00 1.55
N THR A 556 4.16 8.90 0.85
CA THR A 556 4.22 9.17 -0.60
C THR A 556 3.87 7.93 -1.43
N THR A 557 3.09 8.10 -2.49
CA THR A 557 2.89 7.05 -3.51
C THR A 557 4.12 6.99 -4.41
N PRO A 558 4.53 5.79 -4.88
CA PRO A 558 5.49 5.71 -5.98
C PRO A 558 5.00 6.57 -7.14
N SER A 559 5.84 7.49 -7.61
CA SER A 559 5.56 8.29 -8.81
C SER A 559 6.53 7.89 -9.92
N VAL A 560 6.11 8.09 -11.17
CA VAL A 560 7.00 7.99 -12.31
C VAL A 560 8.05 9.11 -12.22
N ASN A 561 9.28 8.84 -12.66
CA ASN A 561 10.29 9.90 -12.77
C ASN A 561 9.81 10.93 -13.79
N PRO A 562 10.19 12.21 -13.68
CA PRO A 562 9.88 13.18 -14.74
C PRO A 562 10.56 12.81 -16.06
N THR A 563 9.92 13.14 -17.18
CA THR A 563 10.49 12.94 -18.52
C THR A 563 11.80 13.70 -18.68
N PRO A 564 12.90 13.04 -19.08
CA PRO A 564 14.14 13.74 -19.40
C PRO A 564 13.92 14.75 -20.52
N LYS A 565 14.72 15.83 -20.52
CA LYS A 565 14.81 16.70 -21.70
C LYS A 565 15.40 15.89 -22.86
N ILE A 566 14.85 16.08 -24.07
CA ILE A 566 15.39 15.44 -25.27
C ILE A 566 16.88 15.75 -25.44
N HIS A 567 17.61 14.72 -25.86
CA HIS A 567 19.04 14.77 -26.09
C HIS A 567 19.35 15.32 -27.49
N LYS A 568 18.60 14.90 -28.52
CA LYS A 568 18.73 15.40 -29.89
C LYS A 568 17.85 16.63 -30.11
N ARG A 569 18.41 17.82 -29.90
CA ARG A 569 17.68 19.10 -30.08
C ARG A 569 17.46 19.48 -31.55
N GLU A 570 18.45 19.19 -32.39
CA GLU A 570 18.40 19.39 -33.84
C GLU A 570 18.02 18.07 -34.51
N PHE A 571 16.74 17.70 -34.39
CA PHE A 571 16.21 16.47 -34.98
C PHE A 571 15.67 16.74 -36.39
N LYS A 572 15.79 15.76 -37.28
CA LYS A 572 15.06 15.75 -38.56
C LYS A 572 13.64 15.29 -38.31
N LYS A 573 12.68 15.98 -38.93
CA LYS A 573 11.27 15.60 -38.84
C LYS A 573 11.08 14.18 -39.38
N ASP A 574 10.31 13.38 -38.65
CA ASP A 574 9.96 11.99 -39.00
C ASP A 574 11.14 11.03 -39.10
N VAL A 575 12.25 11.36 -38.42
CA VAL A 575 13.39 10.46 -38.20
C VAL A 575 13.40 10.03 -36.74
N VAL A 576 13.47 8.73 -36.51
CA VAL A 576 13.52 8.12 -35.18
C VAL A 576 14.96 8.07 -34.68
N TYR A 577 15.25 8.64 -33.51
CA TYR A 577 16.55 8.52 -32.87
C TYR A 577 16.49 7.41 -31.81
N LEU A 578 17.00 6.22 -32.14
CA LEU A 578 16.99 5.04 -31.26
C LEU A 578 18.20 5.05 -30.33
N TYR A 579 17.96 5.22 -29.04
CA TYR A 579 18.99 5.10 -28.01
C TYR A 579 19.06 3.66 -27.51
N GLN A 580 20.24 3.03 -27.66
CA GLN A 580 20.44 1.63 -27.29
C GLN A 580 21.86 1.34 -26.79
N PHE A 581 22.07 0.14 -26.25
CA PHE A 581 23.42 -0.29 -25.83
C PHE A 581 24.37 -0.40 -27.02
N PRO A 582 25.69 -0.23 -26.81
CA PRO A 582 26.69 -0.43 -27.85
C PRO A 582 26.60 -1.82 -28.48
N ARG A 583 26.81 -1.89 -29.79
CA ARG A 583 26.89 -3.14 -30.55
C ARG A 583 28.04 -4.02 -30.07
N ILE A 584 27.91 -5.33 -30.29
CA ILE A 584 29.01 -6.28 -30.15
C ILE A 584 29.23 -7.02 -31.47
N ASN A 585 30.40 -7.63 -31.64
CA ASN A 585 30.78 -8.22 -32.93
C ASN A 585 29.84 -9.34 -33.41
N THR A 586 29.14 -10.04 -32.51
CA THR A 586 28.32 -11.22 -32.84
C THR A 586 26.83 -10.93 -33.00
N VAL A 587 26.32 -9.83 -32.43
CA VAL A 587 24.91 -9.45 -32.50
C VAL A 587 24.79 -7.92 -32.39
N PRO A 588 23.82 -7.28 -33.07
CA PRO A 588 23.60 -5.84 -32.96
C PRO A 588 23.34 -5.38 -31.53
N ASN A 589 22.65 -6.18 -30.71
CA ASN A 589 22.45 -5.85 -29.31
C ASN A 589 22.28 -7.07 -28.40
N LEU A 590 22.90 -7.02 -27.23
CA LEU A 590 22.71 -8.04 -26.17
C LEU A 590 21.37 -7.90 -25.44
N SER A 591 20.75 -6.73 -25.51
CA SER A 591 19.42 -6.45 -24.98
C SER A 591 18.37 -6.85 -26.01
N SER A 592 17.50 -7.79 -25.66
CA SER A 592 16.41 -8.26 -26.50
C SER A 592 15.47 -7.12 -26.91
N TYR A 593 15.14 -6.21 -25.99
CA TYR A 593 14.29 -5.05 -26.28
C TYR A 593 14.94 -4.07 -27.27
N CYS A 594 16.26 -3.86 -27.20
CA CYS A 594 16.95 -3.00 -28.17
C CYS A 594 16.92 -3.65 -29.56
N LEU A 595 17.19 -4.96 -29.62
CA LEU A 595 17.12 -5.72 -30.86
C LEU A 595 15.70 -5.75 -31.43
N LYS A 596 14.66 -5.89 -30.59
CA LYS A 596 13.24 -5.80 -30.97
C LYS A 596 12.93 -4.50 -31.70
N ILE A 597 13.30 -3.35 -31.10
CA ILE A 597 12.99 -2.03 -31.69
C ILE A 597 13.81 -1.78 -32.95
N GLU A 598 15.10 -2.13 -32.96
CA GLU A 598 15.91 -2.00 -34.17
C GLU A 598 15.34 -2.87 -35.32
N THR A 599 14.93 -4.10 -35.01
CA THR A 599 14.33 -5.02 -35.99
C THR A 599 13.03 -4.46 -36.53
N PHE A 600 12.19 -3.90 -35.66
CA PHE A 600 10.94 -3.25 -36.04
C PHE A 600 11.18 -2.07 -36.99
N LEU A 601 12.10 -1.16 -36.64
CA LEU A 601 12.43 -0.01 -37.49
C LEU A 601 12.91 -0.44 -38.88
N ARG A 602 13.72 -1.51 -38.96
CA ARG A 602 14.21 -2.08 -40.23
C ARG A 602 13.12 -2.76 -41.03
N ALA A 603 12.31 -3.63 -40.41
CA ALA A 603 11.25 -4.38 -41.06
C ALA A 603 10.23 -3.46 -41.74
N PHE A 604 9.88 -2.35 -41.08
CA PHE A 604 8.93 -1.36 -41.61
C PHE A 604 9.60 -0.21 -42.36
N LYS A 605 10.92 -0.28 -42.60
CA LYS A 605 11.71 0.73 -43.34
C LYS A 605 11.52 2.15 -42.80
N ILE A 606 11.43 2.27 -41.47
CA ILE A 606 11.24 3.55 -40.79
C ILE A 606 12.59 4.30 -40.76
N PRO A 607 12.66 5.58 -41.19
CA PRO A 607 13.89 6.36 -41.13
C PRO A 607 14.38 6.48 -39.68
N HIS A 608 15.60 6.03 -39.40
CA HIS A 608 16.14 6.04 -38.05
C HIS A 608 17.65 6.27 -37.99
N GLU A 609 18.11 6.83 -36.88
CA GLU A 609 19.52 6.94 -36.48
C GLU A 609 19.74 6.16 -35.18
N ILE A 610 20.76 5.30 -35.15
CA ILE A 610 21.15 4.55 -33.95
C ILE A 610 22.12 5.40 -33.12
N ILE A 611 21.78 5.60 -31.85
CA ILE A 611 22.62 6.30 -30.87
C ILE A 611 23.04 5.30 -29.79
N GLU A 612 24.28 4.87 -29.86
CA GLU A 612 24.86 3.96 -28.88
C GLU A 612 25.22 4.69 -27.59
N THR A 613 24.79 4.15 -26.45
CA THR A 613 25.03 4.78 -25.15
C THR A 613 25.20 3.78 -24.02
N GLY A 614 26.25 3.97 -23.23
CA GLY A 614 26.47 3.23 -21.98
C GLY A 614 25.76 3.84 -20.77
N ASN A 615 25.49 5.16 -20.80
CA ASN A 615 25.13 5.97 -19.63
C ASN A 615 23.73 6.60 -19.71
N LEU A 616 23.19 6.90 -20.88
CA LEU A 616 21.85 7.49 -21.01
C LEU A 616 20.78 6.45 -20.72
N ARG A 617 19.69 6.88 -20.11
CA ARG A 617 18.55 6.03 -19.75
C ARG A 617 17.26 6.80 -19.98
N SER A 618 16.21 6.05 -20.32
CA SER A 618 14.86 6.58 -20.40
C SER A 618 14.38 7.11 -19.05
N ARG A 619 13.21 7.75 -19.04
CA ARG A 619 12.44 8.05 -17.82
C ARG A 619 12.28 6.85 -16.88
N ASN A 620 12.17 5.66 -17.47
CA ASN A 620 12.03 4.38 -16.76
C ASN A 620 13.35 3.81 -16.26
N GLY A 621 14.48 4.47 -16.54
CA GLY A 621 15.82 4.00 -16.18
C GLY A 621 16.31 2.86 -17.08
N THR A 622 15.72 2.68 -18.26
CA THR A 622 15.95 1.55 -19.16
C THR A 622 16.41 2.00 -20.56
N LEU A 623 16.92 1.04 -21.34
CA LEU A 623 17.09 1.12 -22.79
C LEU A 623 16.31 -0.06 -23.41
N PRO A 624 15.77 0.07 -24.62
CA PRO A 624 15.85 1.25 -25.48
C PRO A 624 14.88 2.37 -25.05
N PHE A 625 15.13 3.57 -25.58
CA PHE A 625 14.12 4.61 -25.76
C PHE A 625 14.32 5.29 -27.11
N ILE A 626 13.31 5.99 -27.61
CA ILE A 626 13.46 6.80 -28.82
C ILE A 626 13.19 8.27 -28.55
N GLU A 627 13.74 9.11 -29.42
CA GLU A 627 13.29 10.48 -29.59
C GLU A 627 12.72 10.64 -31.01
N LEU A 628 11.50 11.13 -31.11
CA LEU A 628 10.79 11.34 -32.39
C LEU A 628 10.09 12.69 -32.35
N ASN A 629 10.39 13.57 -33.30
CA ASN A 629 9.74 14.88 -33.43
C ASN A 629 9.77 15.73 -32.14
N GLY A 630 10.82 15.59 -31.33
CA GLY A 630 10.97 16.29 -30.05
C GLY A 630 10.25 15.64 -28.86
N GLU A 631 9.64 14.48 -29.04
CA GLU A 631 9.04 13.66 -28.00
C GLU A 631 10.00 12.55 -27.55
N HIS A 632 10.11 12.35 -26.23
CA HIS A 632 10.86 11.23 -25.64
C HIS A 632 9.90 10.08 -25.33
N ILE A 633 10.08 8.94 -25.98
CA ILE A 633 9.19 7.78 -25.86
C ILE A 633 9.98 6.62 -25.22
N PRO A 634 9.70 6.28 -23.94
CA PRO A 634 10.34 5.18 -23.24
C PRO A 634 9.61 3.85 -23.52
N ASP A 635 10.24 2.72 -23.17
CA ASP A 635 9.65 1.36 -23.19
C ASP A 635 9.34 0.80 -24.59
N SER A 636 9.76 -0.44 -24.87
CA SER A 636 9.64 -1.02 -26.21
C SER A 636 8.19 -1.11 -26.71
N ASP A 637 7.22 -1.33 -25.83
CA ASP A 637 5.83 -1.48 -26.26
C ASP A 637 5.19 -0.14 -26.60
N LEU A 638 5.45 0.88 -25.78
CA LEU A 638 5.01 2.23 -26.06
C LEU A 638 5.69 2.77 -27.32
N ILE A 639 6.99 2.50 -27.49
CA ILE A 639 7.72 2.83 -28.72
C ILE A 639 7.02 2.22 -29.92
N GLU A 640 6.75 0.91 -29.91
CA GLU A 640 6.06 0.25 -31.01
C GLU A 640 4.67 0.87 -31.27
N MET A 641 3.85 1.04 -30.23
CA MET A 641 2.50 1.59 -30.36
C MET A 641 2.51 2.98 -30.99
N ARG A 642 3.40 3.86 -30.51
CA ARG A 642 3.53 5.23 -31.01
C ARG A 642 4.07 5.26 -32.45
N LEU A 643 5.04 4.41 -32.77
CA LEU A 643 5.56 4.29 -34.14
C LEU A 643 4.50 3.76 -35.12
N ARG A 644 3.73 2.73 -34.73
CA ARG A 644 2.64 2.20 -35.56
C ARG A 644 1.60 3.26 -35.86
N GLN A 645 1.23 4.05 -34.85
CA GLN A 645 0.29 5.15 -35.01
C GLN A 645 0.87 6.26 -35.90
N HIS A 646 2.10 6.73 -35.63
CA HIS A 646 2.72 7.84 -36.35
C HIS A 646 2.98 7.52 -37.82
N PHE A 647 3.53 6.35 -38.10
CA PHE A 647 3.86 5.90 -39.46
C PHE A 647 2.74 5.12 -40.15
N GLN A 648 1.56 5.01 -39.52
CA GLN A 648 0.37 4.35 -40.07
C GLN A 648 0.64 2.91 -40.53
N ILE A 649 1.35 2.15 -39.69
CA ILE A 649 1.69 0.76 -39.97
C ILE A 649 0.41 -0.08 -39.90
N PRO A 650 0.07 -0.84 -40.96
CA PRO A 650 -1.17 -1.60 -41.01
C PRO A 650 -1.23 -2.64 -39.89
N ASN A 651 -2.39 -2.75 -39.27
CA ASN A 651 -2.66 -3.80 -38.28
C ASN A 651 -2.95 -5.13 -38.96
N LEU A 652 -2.72 -6.22 -38.22
CA LEU A 652 -3.21 -7.54 -38.62
C LEU A 652 -4.74 -7.60 -38.49
N SER A 653 -5.34 -8.72 -38.91
CA SER A 653 -6.73 -8.99 -38.54
C SER A 653 -6.88 -9.00 -37.00
N ALA A 654 -8.07 -8.70 -36.46
CA ALA A 654 -8.26 -8.62 -35.01
C ALA A 654 -7.81 -9.90 -34.27
N GLU A 655 -8.12 -11.07 -34.84
CA GLU A 655 -7.68 -12.36 -34.30
C GLU A 655 -6.16 -12.53 -34.33
N GLU A 656 -5.51 -12.15 -35.44
CA GLU A 656 -4.05 -12.25 -35.56
C GLU A 656 -3.32 -11.20 -34.71
N GLU A 657 -3.88 -10.01 -34.53
CA GLU A 657 -3.31 -8.99 -33.65
C GLU A 657 -3.43 -9.41 -32.18
N ALA A 658 -4.52 -10.09 -31.82
CA ALA A 658 -4.68 -10.72 -30.51
C ALA A 658 -3.66 -11.86 -30.31
N GLN A 659 -3.47 -12.72 -31.33
CA GLN A 659 -2.43 -13.75 -31.34
C GLN A 659 -1.03 -13.15 -31.19
N ALA A 660 -0.71 -12.12 -31.97
CA ALA A 660 0.56 -11.41 -31.95
C ALA A 660 0.83 -10.82 -30.56
N THR A 661 -0.16 -10.14 -29.97
CA THR A 661 -0.04 -9.56 -28.63
C THR A 661 0.21 -10.64 -27.58
N ALA A 662 -0.53 -11.75 -27.60
CA ALA A 662 -0.31 -12.86 -26.66
C ALA A 662 1.09 -13.48 -26.79
N ILE A 663 1.59 -13.68 -28.02
CA ILE A 663 2.94 -14.19 -28.29
C ILE A 663 4.00 -13.20 -27.80
N THR A 664 3.82 -11.91 -28.04
CA THR A 664 4.69 -10.84 -27.51
C THR A 664 4.74 -10.91 -25.97
N ARG A 665 3.61 -11.08 -25.27
CA ARG A 665 3.59 -11.24 -23.80
C ARG A 665 4.29 -12.50 -23.32
N LEU A 666 4.19 -13.60 -24.07
CA LEU A 666 4.94 -14.82 -23.78
C LEU A 666 6.45 -14.57 -23.88
N ALA A 667 6.90 -13.96 -24.98
CA ALA A 667 8.31 -13.70 -25.26
C ALA A 667 8.93 -12.67 -24.28
N ASP A 668 8.38 -11.45 -24.23
CA ASP A 668 8.96 -10.32 -23.49
C ASP A 668 8.92 -10.49 -21.96
N ASN A 669 7.99 -11.29 -21.44
CA ASN A 669 7.78 -11.37 -19.99
C ASN A 669 8.20 -12.71 -19.39
N HIS A 670 7.72 -13.83 -19.96
CA HIS A 670 7.97 -15.15 -19.38
C HIS A 670 9.27 -15.78 -19.91
N LEU A 671 9.40 -15.89 -21.24
CA LEU A 671 10.59 -16.49 -21.87
C LEU A 671 11.87 -15.68 -21.58
N LEU A 672 11.81 -14.34 -21.65
CA LEU A 672 12.94 -13.47 -21.29
C LEU A 672 13.49 -13.77 -19.90
N GLY A 673 12.62 -14.01 -18.92
CA GLY A 673 13.03 -14.34 -17.55
C GLY A 673 13.87 -15.62 -17.47
N LEU A 674 13.52 -16.63 -18.28
CA LEU A 674 14.26 -17.89 -18.40
C LEU A 674 15.58 -17.70 -19.17
N ILE A 675 15.54 -16.97 -20.28
CA ILE A 675 16.71 -16.62 -21.10
C ILE A 675 17.76 -15.87 -20.28
N VAL A 676 17.36 -14.84 -19.52
CA VAL A 676 18.28 -14.05 -18.70
C VAL A 676 18.92 -14.90 -17.61
N LYS A 677 18.20 -15.88 -17.05
CA LYS A 677 18.77 -16.85 -16.10
C LYS A 677 19.89 -17.68 -16.73
N TYR A 678 19.72 -18.14 -17.97
CA TYR A 678 20.76 -18.90 -18.70
C TYR A 678 21.92 -18.02 -19.16
N LYS A 679 21.67 -16.80 -19.63
CA LYS A 679 22.72 -15.86 -20.04
C LYS A 679 23.61 -15.45 -18.86
N ALA A 680 22.99 -15.17 -17.71
CA ALA A 680 23.71 -14.69 -16.54
C ALA A 680 24.58 -15.76 -15.85
N SER A 681 24.35 -17.06 -16.10
CA SER A 681 25.26 -18.11 -15.60
C SER A 681 26.59 -18.17 -16.33
N GLU A 682 26.67 -17.64 -17.55
CA GLU A 682 27.85 -17.76 -18.41
C GLU A 682 28.87 -16.65 -18.17
N GLU A 683 30.16 -17.03 -18.18
CA GLU A 683 31.26 -16.07 -18.04
C GLU A 683 31.35 -15.08 -19.19
N GLY A 684 31.04 -15.53 -20.42
CA GLY A 684 31.08 -14.70 -21.63
C GLY A 684 30.16 -13.48 -21.56
N TRP A 685 29.05 -13.57 -20.82
CA TRP A 685 28.15 -12.44 -20.59
C TRP A 685 28.82 -11.29 -19.84
N TYR A 686 29.61 -11.61 -18.81
CA TYR A 686 30.32 -10.60 -18.01
C TYR A 686 31.49 -10.00 -18.78
N ASP A 687 32.17 -10.79 -19.59
CA ASP A 687 33.20 -10.28 -20.49
C ASP A 687 32.60 -9.26 -21.47
N ALA A 688 31.44 -9.57 -22.05
CA ALA A 688 30.75 -8.63 -22.92
C ALA A 688 30.28 -7.37 -22.17
N LEU A 689 29.75 -7.51 -20.95
CA LEU A 689 29.33 -6.38 -20.11
C LEU A 689 30.49 -5.44 -19.73
N LEU A 690 31.67 -6.01 -19.44
CA LEU A 690 32.86 -5.25 -19.01
C LEU A 690 33.64 -4.61 -20.17
N ARG A 691 33.40 -5.05 -21.42
CA ARG A 691 34.01 -4.42 -22.61
C ARG A 691 33.60 -2.95 -22.75
N GLY A 692 32.33 -2.62 -22.49
CA GLY A 692 31.80 -1.26 -22.55
C GLY A 692 32.19 -0.33 -21.40
N ILE A 693 32.93 -0.81 -20.39
CA ILE A 693 33.39 0.01 -19.27
C ILE A 693 34.78 0.59 -19.60
N PRO A 694 34.99 1.92 -19.57
CA PRO A 694 36.31 2.50 -19.74
C PRO A 694 37.23 2.11 -18.57
N GLY A 695 38.46 1.66 -18.85
CA GLY A 695 39.48 1.42 -17.83
C GLY A 695 40.50 0.32 -18.16
N PRO A 696 41.60 0.23 -17.40
CA PRO A 696 42.65 -0.76 -17.63
C PRO A 696 42.15 -2.21 -17.47
N ASN A 697 42.64 -3.14 -18.30
CA ASN A 697 42.26 -4.55 -18.24
C ASN A 697 42.47 -5.18 -16.86
N LEU A 698 43.54 -4.79 -16.16
CA LEU A 698 43.82 -5.25 -14.79
C LEU A 698 42.69 -4.89 -13.81
N LEU A 699 42.16 -3.67 -13.90
CA LEU A 699 41.06 -3.21 -13.06
C LEU A 699 39.76 -3.97 -13.38
N LYS A 700 39.51 -4.26 -14.67
CA LYS A 700 38.36 -5.07 -15.11
C LYS A 700 38.42 -6.49 -14.54
N THR A 701 39.60 -7.11 -14.55
CA THR A 701 39.81 -8.46 -13.99
C THR A 701 39.58 -8.49 -12.47
N ILE A 702 40.04 -7.47 -11.74
CA ILE A 702 39.85 -7.36 -10.28
C ILE A 702 38.36 -7.14 -9.93
N LEU A 703 37.66 -6.29 -10.70
CA LEU A 703 36.24 -5.98 -10.45
C LEU A 703 35.30 -7.09 -10.92
N ARG A 704 35.71 -7.95 -11.86
CA ARG A 704 34.90 -9.03 -12.45
C ARG A 704 34.16 -9.89 -11.43
N PRO A 705 34.79 -10.52 -10.42
CA PRO A 705 34.07 -11.36 -9.45
C PRO A 705 33.05 -10.56 -8.63
N ILE A 706 33.33 -9.29 -8.34
CA ILE A 706 32.43 -8.40 -7.60
C ILE A 706 31.23 -8.01 -8.47
N VAL A 707 31.47 -7.58 -9.71
CA VAL A 707 30.44 -7.22 -10.69
C VAL A 707 29.54 -8.41 -10.99
N LYS A 708 30.13 -9.60 -11.25
CA LYS A 708 29.40 -10.84 -11.46
C LYS A 708 28.43 -11.13 -10.32
N LYS A 709 28.92 -11.06 -9.08
CA LYS A 709 28.11 -11.38 -7.91
C LYS A 709 26.98 -10.37 -7.65
N LEU A 710 27.27 -9.07 -7.76
CA LEU A 710 26.28 -8.01 -7.61
C LEU A 710 25.21 -8.08 -8.71
N PHE A 711 25.62 -8.36 -9.94
CA PHE A 711 24.72 -8.51 -11.08
C PHE A 711 23.86 -9.78 -10.95
N MET A 712 24.45 -10.94 -10.59
CA MET A 712 23.70 -12.17 -10.36
C MET A 712 22.63 -12.01 -9.29
N LYS A 713 22.94 -11.26 -8.22
CA LYS A 713 21.94 -10.93 -7.20
C LYS A 713 20.77 -10.15 -7.79
N LYS A 714 21.04 -9.12 -8.61
CA LYS A 714 20.00 -8.34 -9.30
C LYS A 714 19.21 -9.19 -10.30
N VAL A 715 19.87 -10.05 -11.06
CA VAL A 715 19.21 -10.98 -12.00
C VAL A 715 18.29 -11.92 -11.24
N HIS A 716 18.76 -12.56 -10.18
CA HIS A 716 17.94 -13.46 -9.36
C HIS A 716 16.74 -12.73 -8.75
N GLU A 717 16.93 -11.52 -8.23
CA GLU A 717 15.84 -10.68 -7.71
C GLU A 717 14.83 -10.30 -8.80
N ARG A 718 15.29 -9.98 -10.02
CA ARG A 718 14.44 -9.62 -11.16
C ARG A 718 13.67 -10.81 -11.73
N VAL A 719 14.36 -11.91 -12.05
CA VAL A 719 13.77 -13.15 -12.56
C VAL A 719 12.80 -13.76 -11.54
N GLY A 720 13.20 -13.80 -10.26
CA GLY A 720 12.33 -14.26 -9.18
C GLY A 720 11.10 -13.37 -8.96
N ALA A 721 11.17 -12.09 -9.34
CA ALA A 721 10.04 -11.17 -9.29
C ALA A 721 9.09 -11.31 -10.49
N SER A 722 9.61 -11.58 -11.69
CA SER A 722 8.83 -11.68 -12.93
C SER A 722 8.17 -13.05 -13.10
N ILE A 723 8.95 -14.13 -13.08
CA ILE A 723 8.45 -15.49 -13.39
C ILE A 723 8.51 -16.42 -12.19
N GLY A 724 9.26 -16.09 -11.14
CA GLY A 724 9.39 -16.92 -9.94
C GLY A 724 10.74 -17.64 -9.85
N ASN A 725 10.92 -18.38 -8.75
CA ASN A 725 12.17 -19.10 -8.48
C ASN A 725 12.00 -20.58 -8.81
N PHE A 726 12.74 -21.04 -9.81
CA PHE A 726 12.69 -22.41 -10.31
C PHE A 726 14.03 -23.10 -10.16
N THR A 727 13.98 -24.41 -9.88
CA THR A 727 15.14 -25.29 -10.11
C THR A 727 15.55 -25.24 -11.59
N GLU A 728 16.70 -25.83 -11.90
CA GLU A 728 17.16 -25.87 -13.28
C GLU A 728 16.23 -26.70 -14.17
N GLU A 729 15.83 -27.88 -13.70
CA GLU A 729 14.89 -28.80 -14.38
C GLU A 729 13.53 -28.13 -14.65
N GLU A 730 12.99 -27.41 -13.68
CA GLU A 730 11.68 -26.74 -13.83
C GLU A 730 11.77 -25.53 -14.76
N ALA A 731 12.86 -24.77 -14.70
CA ALA A 731 13.08 -23.67 -15.64
C ALA A 731 13.21 -24.20 -17.07
N GLU A 732 13.90 -25.33 -17.25
CA GLU A 732 14.03 -25.99 -18.55
C GLU A 732 12.69 -26.52 -19.06
N LEU A 733 11.89 -27.18 -18.20
CA LEU A 733 10.52 -27.61 -18.56
C LEU A 733 9.64 -26.44 -19.02
N LEU A 734 9.68 -25.32 -18.30
CA LEU A 734 8.94 -24.11 -18.66
C LEU A 734 9.48 -23.47 -19.94
N CYS A 735 10.80 -23.49 -20.16
CA CYS A 735 11.43 -23.03 -21.39
C CYS A 735 10.96 -23.84 -22.60
N HIS A 736 10.92 -25.17 -22.47
CA HIS A 736 10.40 -26.05 -23.50
C HIS A 736 8.93 -25.79 -23.82
N LYS A 737 8.09 -25.56 -22.80
CA LYS A 737 6.66 -25.22 -22.98
C LYS A 737 6.50 -23.95 -23.81
N ASP A 738 7.26 -22.90 -23.50
CA ASP A 738 7.21 -21.62 -24.20
C ASP A 738 7.78 -21.70 -25.63
N LEU A 739 8.94 -22.34 -25.82
CA LEU A 739 9.55 -22.51 -27.14
C LEU A 739 8.67 -23.38 -28.06
N GLN A 740 8.03 -24.42 -27.51
CA GLN A 740 7.09 -25.23 -28.26
C GLN A 740 5.87 -24.41 -28.70
N ALA A 741 5.35 -23.53 -27.83
CA ALA A 741 4.27 -22.61 -28.20
C ALA A 741 4.69 -21.67 -29.34
N ILE A 742 5.89 -21.10 -29.27
CA ILE A 742 6.44 -20.26 -30.36
C ILE A 742 6.56 -21.07 -31.67
N GLN A 743 7.19 -22.25 -31.62
CA GLN A 743 7.40 -23.08 -32.81
C GLN A 743 6.08 -23.47 -33.51
N ASN A 744 5.07 -23.80 -32.70
CA ASN A 744 3.73 -24.15 -33.18
C ASN A 744 2.94 -22.95 -33.69
N SER A 745 3.32 -21.72 -33.29
CA SER A 745 2.70 -20.48 -33.76
C SER A 745 3.26 -19.99 -35.10
N ILE A 746 4.40 -20.54 -35.58
CA ILE A 746 4.98 -20.19 -36.88
C ILE A 746 4.14 -20.83 -38.00
N LYS A 747 3.29 -20.01 -38.66
CA LYS A 747 2.39 -20.43 -39.74
C LYS A 747 3.04 -20.52 -41.13
N GLY A 748 4.07 -19.72 -41.42
CA GLY A 748 4.72 -19.67 -42.73
C GLY A 748 6.21 -19.38 -42.64
N LYS A 749 6.71 -18.45 -43.47
CA LYS A 749 8.09 -17.94 -43.36
C LYS A 749 8.32 -17.30 -41.98
N PHE A 750 7.31 -16.57 -41.50
CA PHE A 750 7.24 -15.88 -40.21
C PHE A 750 5.96 -16.27 -39.44
N LEU A 751 5.70 -15.66 -38.28
CA LEU A 751 4.57 -16.02 -37.41
C LEU A 751 3.20 -15.94 -38.13
N PHE A 752 2.99 -14.90 -38.94
CA PHE A 752 1.70 -14.61 -39.60
C PHE A 752 1.78 -14.63 -41.13
N GLY A 753 2.71 -15.41 -41.70
CA GLY A 753 2.84 -15.58 -43.15
C GLY A 753 4.22 -15.18 -43.67
N ASP A 754 4.27 -14.43 -44.77
CA ASP A 754 5.51 -14.16 -45.51
C ASP A 754 6.20 -12.83 -45.17
N LYS A 755 5.55 -11.96 -44.40
CA LYS A 755 6.10 -10.66 -43.97
C LYS A 755 6.40 -10.66 -42.48
N VAL A 756 7.49 -10.00 -42.10
CA VAL A 756 7.87 -9.76 -40.71
C VAL A 756 6.81 -8.87 -40.05
N THR A 757 6.29 -9.29 -38.90
CA THR A 757 5.38 -8.52 -38.05
C THR A 757 6.08 -8.03 -36.78
N SER A 758 5.41 -7.22 -35.95
CA SER A 758 6.02 -6.81 -34.68
C SER A 758 6.22 -7.96 -33.68
N ALA A 759 5.31 -8.96 -33.70
CA ALA A 759 5.50 -10.17 -32.91
C ALA A 759 6.77 -10.92 -33.34
N ASP A 760 7.09 -10.90 -34.65
CA ASP A 760 8.33 -11.49 -35.14
C ASP A 760 9.56 -10.73 -34.63
N CYS A 761 9.52 -9.40 -34.65
CA CYS A 761 10.58 -8.55 -34.09
C CYS A 761 10.84 -8.85 -32.60
N THR A 762 9.76 -9.14 -31.86
CA THR A 762 9.82 -9.51 -30.43
C THR A 762 10.47 -10.87 -30.23
N VAL A 763 9.93 -11.92 -30.87
CA VAL A 763 10.46 -13.30 -30.75
C VAL A 763 11.91 -13.36 -31.21
N PHE A 764 12.23 -12.69 -32.32
CA PHE A 764 13.59 -12.54 -32.82
C PHE A 764 14.49 -11.86 -31.80
N GLY A 765 14.09 -10.71 -31.26
CA GLY A 765 14.88 -9.98 -30.27
C GLY A 765 15.25 -10.84 -29.06
N GLU A 766 14.28 -11.61 -28.54
CA GLU A 766 14.49 -12.53 -27.42
C GLU A 766 15.44 -13.67 -27.77
N VAL A 767 15.12 -14.44 -28.82
CA VAL A 767 15.89 -15.63 -29.20
C VAL A 767 17.28 -15.25 -29.68
N ALA A 768 17.42 -14.27 -30.57
CA ALA A 768 18.69 -13.89 -31.17
C ALA A 768 19.65 -13.28 -30.14
N SER A 769 19.15 -12.48 -29.19
CA SER A 769 19.99 -11.93 -28.11
C SER A 769 20.54 -13.00 -27.16
N ALA A 770 19.99 -14.21 -27.19
CA ALA A 770 20.38 -15.33 -26.34
C ALA A 770 21.18 -16.39 -27.08
N TYR A 771 20.85 -16.64 -28.35
CA TYR A 771 21.41 -17.72 -29.14
C TYR A 771 22.78 -17.37 -29.74
N TYR A 772 22.90 -16.25 -30.43
CA TYR A 772 24.11 -15.87 -31.19
C TYR A 772 25.30 -15.34 -30.38
N PRO A 773 25.13 -14.65 -29.22
CA PRO A 773 26.28 -13.98 -28.60
C PRO A 773 27.39 -14.89 -28.10
N PHE A 774 27.04 -16.04 -27.52
CA PHE A 774 27.96 -17.03 -26.97
C PHE A 774 27.23 -18.35 -26.68
N PRO A 775 27.91 -19.51 -26.79
CA PRO A 775 27.34 -20.80 -26.44
C PRO A 775 26.87 -20.83 -24.98
N ASN A 776 25.65 -21.30 -24.75
CA ASN A 776 25.06 -21.36 -23.42
C ASN A 776 23.98 -22.46 -23.36
N LYS A 777 23.33 -22.64 -22.21
CA LYS A 777 22.28 -23.66 -22.07
C LYS A 777 21.10 -23.43 -23.02
N PHE A 778 20.68 -22.18 -23.24
CA PHE A 778 19.58 -21.85 -24.14
C PHE A 778 19.94 -22.20 -25.60
N SER A 779 21.14 -21.85 -26.07
CA SER A 779 21.56 -22.19 -27.43
C SER A 779 21.56 -23.70 -27.68
N ARG A 780 22.05 -24.49 -26.70
CA ARG A 780 21.98 -25.97 -26.76
C ARG A 780 20.56 -26.51 -26.82
N ILE A 781 19.61 -25.92 -26.09
CA ILE A 781 18.18 -26.31 -26.16
C ILE A 781 17.61 -26.05 -27.55
N ILE A 782 17.91 -24.89 -28.15
CA ILE A 782 17.48 -24.55 -29.51
C ILE A 782 18.04 -25.53 -30.53
N ASP A 783 19.35 -25.79 -30.51
CA ASP A 783 20.00 -26.70 -31.46
C ASP A 783 19.47 -28.14 -31.37
N SER A 784 19.17 -28.60 -30.16
CA SER A 784 18.76 -30.00 -29.93
C SER A 784 17.27 -30.25 -30.15
N HIS A 785 16.39 -29.28 -29.87
CA HIS A 785 14.94 -29.51 -29.84
C HIS A 785 14.12 -28.56 -30.72
N TYR A 786 14.66 -27.40 -31.10
CA TYR A 786 13.91 -26.37 -31.83
C TYR A 786 14.65 -25.79 -33.05
N PRO A 787 15.14 -26.64 -33.98
CA PRO A 787 15.82 -26.16 -35.19
C PRO A 787 14.93 -25.26 -36.05
N LYS A 788 13.60 -25.47 -36.06
CA LYS A 788 12.65 -24.60 -36.76
C LYS A 788 12.68 -23.14 -36.24
N ILE A 789 12.95 -22.94 -34.94
CA ILE A 789 13.10 -21.59 -34.37
C ILE A 789 14.42 -20.96 -34.81
N ARG A 790 15.51 -21.75 -34.86
CA ARG A 790 16.80 -21.29 -35.38
C ARG A 790 16.66 -20.84 -36.84
N GLU A 791 16.13 -21.70 -37.70
CA GLU A 791 15.90 -21.40 -39.11
C GLU A 791 14.99 -20.17 -39.28
N TYR A 792 14.01 -20.00 -38.39
CA TYR A 792 13.17 -18.80 -38.35
C TYR A 792 13.97 -17.52 -38.04
N CYS A 793 14.90 -17.56 -37.08
CA CYS A 793 15.78 -16.44 -36.81
C CYS A 793 16.77 -16.19 -37.96
N ASP A 794 17.32 -17.25 -38.58
CA ASP A 794 18.23 -17.15 -39.73
C ASP A 794 17.56 -16.38 -40.88
N ARG A 795 16.29 -16.68 -41.19
CA ARG A 795 15.52 -15.95 -42.22
C ARG A 795 15.35 -14.46 -41.92
N ILE A 796 15.21 -14.08 -40.65
CA ILE A 796 15.12 -12.66 -40.24
C ILE A 796 16.49 -11.98 -40.39
N ILE A 797 17.58 -12.69 -40.06
CA ILE A 797 18.94 -12.18 -40.23
C ILE A 797 19.24 -11.94 -41.71
N GLU A 798 18.94 -12.92 -42.57
CA GLU A 798 19.13 -12.80 -44.02
C GLU A 798 18.35 -11.61 -44.60
N GLU A 799 17.13 -11.37 -44.13
CA GLU A 799 16.26 -10.32 -44.66
C GLU A 799 16.60 -8.91 -44.14
N LEU A 800 16.99 -8.78 -42.86
CA LEU A 800 17.12 -7.47 -42.18
C LEU A 800 18.52 -7.14 -41.69
N TYR A 801 19.41 -8.12 -41.56
CA TYR A 801 20.72 -8.00 -40.92
C TYR A 801 21.87 -8.76 -41.66
N PRO A 802 21.94 -8.74 -43.00
CA PRO A 802 22.85 -9.61 -43.76
C PRO A 802 24.35 -9.41 -43.44
N GLU A 803 24.73 -8.25 -42.93
CA GLU A 803 26.13 -7.89 -42.60
C GLU A 803 26.36 -7.69 -41.09
N ASP A 804 25.31 -7.84 -40.28
CA ASP A 804 25.31 -7.40 -38.88
C ASP A 804 25.48 -8.55 -37.86
N PHE A 805 25.34 -9.81 -38.30
CA PHE A 805 25.58 -11.00 -37.49
C PHE A 805 26.82 -11.74 -38.01
N THR A 806 27.72 -12.12 -37.11
CA THR A 806 28.75 -13.12 -37.41
C THR A 806 28.29 -14.46 -36.83
N VAL A 807 27.78 -15.34 -37.70
CA VAL A 807 27.34 -16.69 -37.31
C VAL A 807 28.54 -17.61 -37.05
#